data_AF-A0A3E2H526-F1
#
_entry.id   AF-A0A3E2H526-F1
#
_cell.length_a   1.000
_cell.length_b   1.000
_cell.length_c   1.000
_cell.angle_alpha   90.00
_cell.angle_beta   90.00
_cell.angle_gamma   90.00
#
_symmetry.space_group_name_H-M   'P 1'
#
loop_
_entity.id
_entity.type
_entity.pdbx_description
1 polymer ?
#
loop_
_entity_poly.entity_id
_entity_poly.type
_entity_poly.pdbx_seq_one_letter_code
_entity_poly.pdbx_strand_id
1 'polypeptide(L)'
;MIRIPKFPTHHRLSWLHGPQGAAYAAALGLVSIQVGIGIIMKAAQRGGTYTFSPSSSVTISEFCKMLLSTLFFYRECSKRNQNASGTGSFEETKPFSAEDEEEAQINGNGEASGSQQAQRFSSGNGVAPRLGPRRFLEYVRNEVSRDVRYGFAQLALFYALINNTNFVSYKVADPGTIQLTKSGVTFITALVMIFTLGARITKIQWIAIVIQICGLVVTQYHPETGTSYPFSTYLILIFQVFLSALSGVYNQALLKTENASLHADNMILYASGAAVNFLLHITIKILKADEPGFFSGYASLGAFMVIMSNVFIGLAMTAVYKYADAVIKCFATAVSTGILLYLSPILFNTELSFLVLPGTVVVFIASWLYMEGAAPKDPNPPPPRDASVPEKRSVFSKMAAVSKLHHNTVLGSATLFTVIVVAFLTMLDSRLPDASSNKATSKPSSSSGGSSGEIGQPILTSPFANTLAMIRWNSNHPERMPLLAKYGPFFHDVHFSMPDYVKDKPKDFHNLTHDSSKDTFHIYLQVAKTMQFILDAPADSKTAEIDSLLFFHFDAWIDPLAFNGANMHNIWFPDVFDVAPPAGGGPRFFCTNNTKAYNWWGINDRLHHASLAASAVVDHFDLDYVVDTSKWCTGWSDIYYIPKRFFADFIFLSSIFGGFSVFHEIAVPTIVHIIDESRRRHPTHGVLDHISDCWGSCCASHPPADEIISRRCGHRLDYREDVTMIHFNRLDAQATMLGDPISDIQYANLDDQKGAFSAETLNAISIDKGPAKDAADPKGDVKAVESADRQMNDLAKQREKNIAAGKPPPGTPDGVFDKESPKIKRSEAHINKRWESVMMV
;
A
#
# COMPACT_ATOMS: atom_id res chain seq x y z
N MET A 1 -27.22 -48.84 10.33
CA MET A 1 -26.00 -48.95 11.15
C MET A 1 -24.79 -48.86 10.25
N ILE A 2 -24.25 -47.64 10.11
CA ILE A 2 -23.10 -47.32 9.28
C ILE A 2 -21.85 -47.70 10.09
N ARG A 3 -21.03 -48.63 9.58
CA ARG A 3 -19.75 -49.02 10.20
C ARG A 3 -18.74 -47.88 10.05
N ILE A 4 -18.39 -47.26 11.17
CA ILE A 4 -17.27 -46.33 11.30
C ILE A 4 -15.96 -47.16 11.27
N PRO A 5 -14.99 -46.87 10.39
CA PRO A 5 -13.70 -47.54 10.45
C PRO A 5 -12.89 -47.03 11.66
N LYS A 6 -12.30 -47.97 12.40
CA LYS A 6 -11.47 -47.71 13.59
C LYS A 6 -10.17 -46.99 13.19
N PHE A 7 -9.85 -45.91 13.89
CA PHE A 7 -8.53 -45.28 13.87
C PHE A 7 -7.49 -46.23 14.50
N PRO A 8 -6.33 -46.49 13.85
CA PRO A 8 -5.22 -47.18 14.49
C PRO A 8 -4.44 -46.19 15.36
N THR A 9 -4.51 -46.39 16.67
CA THR A 9 -3.62 -45.77 17.66
C THR A 9 -2.25 -46.45 17.64
N HIS A 10 -1.19 -45.65 17.62
CA HIS A 10 0.25 -45.99 17.63
C HIS A 10 0.95 -46.23 16.28
N HIS A 11 1.27 -45.13 15.58
CA HIS A 11 2.46 -45.08 14.71
C HIS A 11 3.54 -44.23 15.41
N ARG A 12 4.66 -44.87 15.81
CA ARG A 12 5.95 -44.18 15.94
C ARG A 12 6.28 -43.53 14.58
N LEU A 13 7.06 -42.44 14.54
CA LEU A 13 7.43 -41.67 13.33
C LEU A 13 8.17 -42.52 12.26
N SER A 14 7.49 -43.49 11.64
CA SER A 14 8.02 -44.33 10.55
C SER A 14 8.00 -43.59 9.20
N TRP A 15 7.27 -42.48 9.08
CA TRP A 15 7.16 -41.65 7.87
C TRP A 15 8.45 -40.91 7.47
N LEU A 16 9.47 -40.89 8.35
CA LEU A 16 10.75 -40.23 8.11
C LEU A 16 11.79 -41.13 7.43
N HIS A 17 11.59 -42.46 7.41
CA HIS A 17 12.54 -43.41 6.85
C HIS A 17 12.06 -43.90 5.49
N GLY A 18 12.40 -43.14 4.45
CA GLY A 18 12.15 -43.46 3.04
C GLY A 18 12.44 -42.27 2.12
N PRO A 19 12.48 -42.45 0.79
CA PRO A 19 12.73 -41.36 -0.17
C PRO A 19 11.72 -40.20 -0.06
N GLN A 20 10.50 -40.49 0.43
CA GLN A 20 9.49 -39.49 0.73
C GLN A 20 9.76 -38.76 2.07
N GLY A 21 10.41 -39.42 3.04
CA GLY A 21 10.75 -38.85 4.35
C GLY A 21 11.70 -37.65 4.25
N ALA A 22 12.67 -37.69 3.34
CA ALA A 22 13.55 -36.54 3.08
C ALA A 22 12.80 -35.33 2.50
N ALA A 23 11.82 -35.57 1.61
CA ALA A 23 10.98 -34.52 1.05
C ALA A 23 10.07 -33.90 2.12
N TYR A 24 9.47 -34.72 2.99
CA TYR A 24 8.66 -34.26 4.12
C TYR A 24 9.47 -33.48 5.14
N ALA A 25 10.65 -33.97 5.52
CA ALA A 25 11.54 -33.30 6.45
C ALA A 25 11.99 -31.93 5.90
N ALA A 26 12.33 -31.87 4.61
CA ALA A 26 12.68 -30.61 3.96
C ALA A 26 11.49 -29.63 3.93
N ALA A 27 10.28 -30.10 3.60
CA ALA A 27 9.07 -29.29 3.59
C ALA A 27 8.71 -28.76 4.99
N LEU A 28 8.75 -29.60 6.03
CA LEU A 28 8.50 -29.20 7.43
C LEU A 28 9.57 -28.22 7.95
N GLY A 29 10.83 -28.46 7.58
CA GLY A 29 11.93 -27.54 7.87
C GLY A 29 11.70 -26.16 7.24
N LEU A 30 11.28 -26.13 5.97
CA LEU A 30 10.91 -24.88 5.31
C LEU A 30 9.72 -24.21 6.00
N VAL A 31 8.70 -24.97 6.42
CA VAL A 31 7.53 -24.42 7.10
C VAL A 31 7.94 -23.68 8.37
N SER A 32 8.76 -24.35 9.19
CA SER A 32 9.24 -23.83 10.47
C SER A 32 10.08 -22.57 10.29
N ILE A 33 11.00 -22.59 9.32
CA ILE A 33 11.86 -21.44 9.00
C ILE A 33 11.03 -20.27 8.49
N GLN A 34 10.08 -20.51 7.58
CA GLN A 34 9.23 -19.44 7.04
C GLN A 34 8.33 -18.80 8.09
N VAL A 35 7.75 -19.59 9.01
CA VAL A 35 6.94 -19.05 10.11
C VAL A 35 7.82 -18.22 11.04
N GLY A 36 8.98 -18.74 11.45
CA GLY A 36 9.93 -18.01 12.30
C GLY A 36 10.40 -16.70 11.67
N ILE A 37 10.73 -16.72 10.38
CA ILE A 37 11.09 -15.53 9.61
C ILE A 37 9.92 -14.56 9.52
N GLY A 38 8.69 -15.01 9.29
CA GLY A 38 7.52 -14.14 9.25
C GLY A 38 7.34 -13.34 10.56
N ILE A 39 7.55 -14.00 11.70
CA ILE A 39 7.51 -13.37 13.02
C ILE A 39 8.69 -12.41 13.20
N ILE A 40 9.92 -12.84 12.89
CA ILE A 40 11.13 -12.00 13.01
C ILE A 40 11.02 -10.77 12.12
N MET A 41 10.54 -10.92 10.89
CA MET A 41 10.38 -9.83 9.93
C MET A 41 9.34 -8.82 10.42
N LYS A 42 8.25 -9.28 11.04
CA LYS A 42 7.23 -8.41 11.65
C LYS A 42 7.76 -7.72 12.91
N ALA A 43 8.50 -8.43 13.75
CA ALA A 43 9.13 -7.88 14.96
C ALA A 43 10.31 -6.93 14.65
N ALA A 44 10.96 -7.11 13.50
CA ALA A 44 12.06 -6.25 13.04
C ALA A 44 11.57 -4.96 12.34
N GLN A 45 10.28 -4.86 12.02
CA GLN A 45 9.69 -3.63 11.51
C GLN A 45 9.52 -2.63 12.66
N ARG A 46 10.08 -1.43 12.51
CA ARG A 46 9.73 -0.25 13.30
C ARG A 46 8.98 0.70 12.37
N GLY A 47 7.71 1.01 12.67
CA GLY A 47 6.89 1.91 11.84
C GLY A 47 6.65 1.42 10.40
N GLY A 48 6.63 0.10 10.16
CA GLY A 48 6.32 -0.48 8.84
C GLY A 48 7.39 -0.27 7.75
N THR A 49 8.53 0.34 8.07
CA THR A 49 9.62 0.59 7.12
C THR A 49 10.93 -0.09 7.55
N TYR A 50 11.77 -0.42 6.57
CA TYR A 50 13.11 -0.95 6.79
C TYR A 50 14.13 0.18 6.58
N THR A 51 14.97 0.47 7.57
CA THR A 51 15.94 1.59 7.56
C THR A 51 17.19 1.35 6.70
N PHE A 52 17.19 0.32 5.86
CA PHE A 52 18.32 -0.09 5.03
C PHE A 52 17.88 -0.29 3.57
N SER A 53 18.79 -0.10 2.62
CA SER A 53 18.49 -0.30 1.20
C SER A 53 18.15 -1.77 0.92
N PRO A 54 16.97 -2.08 0.36
CA PRO A 54 16.62 -3.46 0.02
C PRO A 54 17.62 -4.08 -0.98
N SER A 55 18.15 -3.29 -1.93
CA SER A 55 19.10 -3.78 -2.95
C SER A 55 20.45 -4.20 -2.36
N SER A 56 20.99 -3.43 -1.40
CA SER A 56 22.22 -3.82 -0.71
C SER A 56 21.99 -5.00 0.23
N SER A 57 20.79 -5.12 0.82
CA SER A 57 20.48 -6.22 1.74
C SER A 57 20.44 -7.57 1.03
N VAL A 58 19.92 -7.60 -0.20
CA VAL A 58 19.92 -8.80 -1.05
C VAL A 58 21.36 -9.16 -1.39
N THR A 59 22.18 -8.20 -1.80
CA THR A 59 23.59 -8.44 -2.15
C THR A 59 24.39 -9.00 -0.97
N ILE A 60 24.24 -8.39 0.22
CA ILE A 60 24.89 -8.85 1.46
C ILE A 60 24.40 -10.25 1.84
N SER A 61 23.09 -10.51 1.73
CA SER A 61 22.52 -11.83 2.03
C SER A 61 23.04 -12.91 1.07
N GLU A 62 23.14 -12.63 -0.23
CA GLU A 62 23.76 -13.54 -1.21
C GLU A 62 25.23 -13.82 -0.87
N PHE A 63 25.99 -12.79 -0.51
CA PHE A 63 27.38 -12.94 -0.11
C PHE A 63 27.54 -13.79 1.17
N CYS A 64 26.71 -13.55 2.20
CA CYS A 64 26.70 -14.36 3.42
C CYS A 64 26.33 -15.83 3.14
N LYS A 65 25.34 -16.08 2.28
CA LYS A 65 24.96 -17.44 1.85
C LYS A 65 26.11 -18.12 1.10
N MET A 66 26.81 -17.39 0.23
CA MET A 66 27.99 -17.87 -0.47
C MET A 66 29.10 -18.27 0.50
N LEU A 67 29.41 -17.42 1.49
CA LEU A 67 30.43 -17.71 2.51
C LEU A 67 30.07 -18.95 3.32
N LEU A 68 28.83 -19.05 3.82
CA LEU A 68 28.39 -20.22 4.59
C LEU A 68 28.42 -21.50 3.77
N SER A 69 27.96 -21.44 2.52
CA SER A 69 28.01 -22.60 1.61
C SER A 69 29.45 -23.01 1.29
N THR A 70 30.35 -22.05 1.12
CA THR A 70 31.79 -22.29 0.94
C THR A 70 32.39 -22.96 2.18
N LEU A 71 32.04 -22.50 3.38
CA LEU A 71 32.49 -23.08 4.65
C LEU A 71 31.99 -24.52 4.83
N PHE A 72 30.70 -24.78 4.54
CA PHE A 72 30.15 -26.13 4.61
C PHE A 72 30.79 -27.05 3.58
N PHE A 73 30.97 -26.58 2.34
CA PHE A 73 31.64 -27.37 1.31
C PHE A 73 33.12 -27.62 1.64
N TYR A 74 33.83 -26.64 2.21
CA TYR A 74 35.20 -26.81 2.65
C TYR A 74 35.31 -27.85 3.77
N ARG A 75 34.39 -27.82 4.75
CA ARG A 75 34.33 -28.85 5.82
C ARG A 75 34.03 -30.23 5.25
N GLU A 76 33.11 -30.33 4.30
CA GLU A 76 32.79 -31.57 3.60
C GLU A 76 34.02 -32.11 2.84
N CYS A 77 34.69 -31.27 2.05
CA CYS A 77 35.92 -31.62 1.33
C CYS A 77 37.05 -32.01 2.29
N SER A 78 37.20 -31.29 3.40
CA SER A 78 38.21 -31.62 4.42
C SER A 78 37.95 -33.00 5.04
N LYS A 79 36.68 -33.35 5.28
CA LYS A 79 36.29 -34.67 5.78
C LYS A 79 36.54 -35.76 4.73
N ARG A 80 36.17 -35.52 3.46
CA ARG A 80 36.47 -36.42 2.33
C ARG A 80 37.98 -36.63 2.17
N ASN A 81 38.78 -35.57 2.30
CA ASN A 81 40.23 -35.62 2.21
C ASN A 81 40.89 -36.38 3.38
N GLN A 82 40.36 -36.23 4.60
CA GLN A 82 40.81 -36.99 5.77
C GLN A 82 40.51 -38.49 5.61
N ASN A 83 39.31 -38.84 5.14
CA ASN A 83 38.95 -40.23 4.87
C ASN A 83 39.84 -40.84 3.77
N ALA A 84 40.08 -40.11 2.68
CA ALA A 84 40.96 -40.56 1.59
C ALA A 84 42.44 -40.68 2.00
N SER A 85 42.86 -39.98 3.07
CA SER A 85 44.24 -40.06 3.60
C SER A 85 44.41 -41.17 4.66
N GLY A 86 43.31 -41.74 5.17
CA GLY A 86 43.31 -42.76 6.24
C GLY A 86 43.20 -44.20 5.76
N THR A 87 42.73 -44.44 4.52
CA THR A 87 42.58 -45.79 3.94
C THR A 87 43.60 -46.01 2.83
N GLY A 88 44.73 -46.60 3.18
CA GLY A 88 45.59 -47.29 2.22
C GLY A 88 44.95 -48.62 1.81
N SER A 89 44.65 -48.75 0.53
CA SER A 89 44.25 -49.96 -0.21
C SER A 89 42.86 -50.58 0.06
N PHE A 90 42.21 -50.87 -1.07
CA PHE A 90 41.03 -51.69 -1.35
C PHE A 90 39.62 -51.04 -1.36
N GLU A 91 38.98 -51.27 -2.50
CA GLU A 91 37.59 -51.06 -2.93
C GLU A 91 37.07 -49.65 -3.24
N GLU A 92 36.87 -49.45 -4.54
CA GLU A 92 36.00 -48.48 -5.20
C GLU A 92 34.57 -48.57 -4.60
N THR A 93 34.33 -47.84 -3.51
CA THR A 93 33.02 -47.80 -2.86
C THR A 93 32.14 -46.76 -3.56
N LYS A 94 31.10 -47.24 -4.26
CA LYS A 94 29.95 -46.45 -4.71
C LYS A 94 29.36 -45.64 -3.53
N PRO A 95 28.89 -44.41 -3.75
CA PRO A 95 28.28 -43.62 -2.68
C PRO A 95 26.90 -44.19 -2.30
N PHE A 96 26.74 -44.30 -0.98
CA PHE A 96 25.59 -44.75 -0.19
C PHE A 96 24.22 -44.33 -0.76
N SER A 97 23.46 -45.30 -1.26
CA SER A 97 21.99 -45.25 -1.31
C SER A 97 21.45 -45.76 0.02
N ALA A 98 20.46 -45.07 0.58
CA ALA A 98 19.72 -45.54 1.74
C ALA A 98 18.67 -46.57 1.29
N GLU A 99 19.08 -47.82 1.19
CA GLU A 99 18.24 -49.03 1.11
C GLU A 99 19.21 -50.21 1.32
N ASP A 100 18.86 -51.11 2.26
CA ASP A 100 19.57 -52.32 2.73
C ASP A 100 20.02 -52.28 4.20
N GLU A 101 19.07 -52.09 5.12
CA GLU A 101 19.12 -52.66 6.47
C GLU A 101 17.95 -53.65 6.62
N GLU A 102 18.13 -54.90 6.18
CA GLU A 102 17.65 -56.14 6.85
C GLU A 102 17.80 -57.34 5.90
N GLU A 103 18.77 -58.21 6.17
CA GLU A 103 18.62 -59.68 6.22
C GLU A 103 20.00 -60.36 6.22
N ALA A 104 20.39 -60.93 7.36
CA ALA A 104 21.02 -62.25 7.44
C ALA A 104 21.20 -62.65 8.90
N GLN A 105 20.24 -63.43 9.38
CA GLN A 105 20.33 -64.22 10.60
C GLN A 105 21.20 -65.48 10.35
N ILE A 106 21.94 -65.90 11.39
CA ILE A 106 22.27 -67.30 11.76
C ILE A 106 23.51 -67.99 11.12
N ASN A 107 24.19 -68.77 11.98
CA ASN A 107 25.40 -69.62 11.85
C ASN A 107 26.74 -68.87 12.01
N GLY A 108 27.75 -69.33 12.76
CA GLY A 108 28.03 -70.58 13.45
C GLY A 108 29.57 -70.65 13.65
N ASN A 109 30.01 -71.26 14.74
CA ASN A 109 31.39 -71.36 15.25
C ASN A 109 32.53 -71.60 14.23
N GLY A 110 33.74 -71.12 14.57
CA GLY A 110 35.01 -71.60 13.99
C GLY A 110 36.24 -70.89 14.58
N GLU A 111 37.05 -71.64 15.32
CA GLU A 111 38.29 -71.23 15.98
C GLU A 111 39.51 -71.07 15.04
N ALA A 112 40.57 -70.48 15.61
CA ALA A 112 41.99 -70.83 15.46
C ALA A 112 42.90 -70.04 14.48
N SER A 113 43.76 -69.23 15.12
CA SER A 113 45.24 -69.26 15.08
C SER A 113 46.03 -69.15 13.77
N GLY A 114 47.00 -68.22 13.73
CA GLY A 114 48.25 -68.43 12.98
C GLY A 114 49.06 -67.20 12.57
N SER A 115 50.14 -66.92 13.32
CA SER A 115 51.46 -66.37 12.90
C SER A 115 51.53 -65.06 12.08
N GLN A 116 51.99 -63.98 12.69
CA GLN A 116 53.40 -63.48 12.60
C GLN A 116 53.91 -63.25 11.17
N GLN A 117 54.08 -61.98 10.77
CA GLN A 117 55.41 -61.36 10.74
C GLN A 117 55.34 -59.84 10.54
N ALA A 118 56.07 -59.15 11.40
CA ALA A 118 56.20 -57.70 11.43
C ALA A 118 57.03 -57.18 10.25
N GLN A 119 56.50 -56.18 9.54
CA GLN A 119 57.32 -55.11 9.00
C GLN A 119 56.82 -53.78 9.56
N ARG A 120 57.60 -53.26 10.52
CA ARG A 120 57.55 -51.88 10.97
C ARG A 120 57.64 -50.96 9.75
N PHE A 121 56.53 -50.35 9.38
CA PHE A 121 56.56 -49.01 8.79
C PHE A 121 55.99 -48.04 9.82
N SER A 122 56.79 -47.03 10.10
CA SER A 122 56.60 -46.02 11.12
C SER A 122 55.15 -45.50 11.14
N SER A 123 54.45 -45.71 12.25
CA SER A 123 53.23 -44.97 12.58
C SER A 123 53.64 -43.54 12.87
N GLY A 124 53.86 -42.77 11.80
CA GLY A 124 53.95 -41.33 11.89
C GLY A 124 52.55 -40.83 12.24
N ASN A 125 52.42 -40.20 13.41
CA ASN A 125 51.32 -39.31 13.78
C ASN A 125 51.24 -38.11 12.80
N GLY A 126 51.01 -38.40 11.52
CA GLY A 126 50.76 -37.42 10.50
C GLY A 126 49.32 -36.98 10.64
N VAL A 127 49.10 -35.88 11.36
CA VAL A 127 47.88 -35.08 11.21
C VAL A 127 47.69 -34.89 9.71
N ALA A 128 46.61 -35.46 9.15
CA ALA A 128 46.32 -35.35 7.72
C ALA A 128 46.46 -33.88 7.31
N PRO A 129 47.23 -33.56 6.26
CA PRO A 129 47.53 -32.17 5.93
C PRO A 129 46.23 -31.40 5.70
N ARG A 130 46.12 -30.21 6.33
CA ARG A 130 44.97 -29.30 6.14
C ARG A 130 44.75 -29.09 4.64
N LEU A 131 43.48 -29.12 4.22
CA LEU A 131 43.12 -28.99 2.81
C LEU A 131 43.63 -27.65 2.26
N GLY A 132 44.67 -27.69 1.42
CA GLY A 132 45.23 -26.48 0.81
C GLY A 132 44.26 -25.83 -0.18
N PRO A 133 44.35 -24.50 -0.41
CA PRO A 133 43.42 -23.76 -1.25
C PRO A 133 43.39 -24.23 -2.72
N ARG A 134 44.54 -24.65 -3.27
CA ARG A 134 44.61 -25.19 -4.64
C ARG A 134 43.81 -26.49 -4.79
N ARG A 135 43.92 -27.39 -3.81
CA ARG A 135 43.21 -28.68 -3.79
C ARG A 135 41.73 -28.48 -3.57
N PHE A 136 41.33 -27.52 -2.72
CA PHE A 136 39.94 -27.13 -2.59
C PHE A 136 39.36 -26.58 -3.91
N LEU A 137 40.11 -25.72 -4.63
CA LEU A 137 39.67 -25.19 -5.91
C LEU A 137 39.50 -26.29 -6.98
N GLU A 138 40.33 -27.33 -6.94
CA GLU A 138 40.15 -28.52 -7.79
C GLU A 138 38.87 -29.29 -7.46
N TYR A 139 38.55 -29.50 -6.18
CA TYR A 139 37.26 -30.05 -5.76
C TYR A 139 36.11 -29.21 -6.30
N VAL A 140 36.13 -27.88 -6.11
CA VAL A 140 35.10 -26.98 -6.64
C VAL A 140 34.95 -27.09 -8.16
N ARG A 141 36.06 -27.13 -8.90
CA ARG A 141 36.05 -27.16 -10.37
C ARG A 141 35.50 -28.47 -10.93
N ASN A 142 35.69 -29.57 -10.20
CA ASN A 142 35.37 -30.92 -10.65
C ASN A 142 34.02 -31.43 -10.09
N GLU A 143 33.52 -30.87 -8.98
CA GLU A 143 32.26 -31.31 -8.35
C GLU A 143 31.03 -30.94 -9.21
N VAL A 144 31.06 -29.80 -9.89
CA VAL A 144 29.94 -29.30 -10.70
C VAL A 144 30.37 -29.08 -12.15
N SER A 145 29.63 -29.66 -13.09
CA SER A 145 29.93 -29.49 -14.52
C SER A 145 29.87 -28.03 -14.96
N ARG A 146 30.50 -27.74 -16.09
CA ARG A 146 30.51 -26.37 -16.63
C ARG A 146 29.10 -25.92 -17.04
N ASP A 147 28.30 -26.84 -17.59
CA ASP A 147 26.94 -26.55 -18.05
C ASP A 147 26.02 -26.19 -16.88
N VAL A 148 26.07 -26.96 -15.79
CA VAL A 148 25.28 -26.70 -14.57
C VAL A 148 25.71 -25.39 -13.90
N ARG A 149 27.01 -25.07 -13.88
CA ARG A 149 27.53 -23.79 -13.36
C ARG A 149 26.92 -22.58 -14.05
N TYR A 150 26.90 -22.58 -15.38
CA TYR A 150 26.25 -21.50 -16.10
C TYR A 150 24.73 -21.54 -15.96
N GLY A 151 24.13 -22.73 -15.80
CA GLY A 151 22.72 -22.86 -15.46
C GLY A 151 22.37 -22.12 -14.17
N PHE A 152 23.19 -22.25 -13.13
CA PHE A 152 23.07 -21.48 -11.89
C PHE A 152 23.28 -19.97 -12.09
N ALA A 153 24.19 -19.56 -12.97
CA ALA A 153 24.34 -18.14 -13.32
C ALA A 153 23.08 -17.58 -14.00
N GLN A 154 22.47 -18.33 -14.91
CA GLN A 154 21.19 -17.96 -15.53
C GLN A 154 20.05 -17.92 -14.50
N LEU A 155 20.04 -18.86 -13.55
CA LEU A 155 19.06 -18.88 -12.47
C LEU A 155 19.20 -17.65 -11.56
N ALA A 156 20.43 -17.21 -11.27
CA ALA A 156 20.69 -15.99 -10.52
C ALA A 156 20.10 -14.73 -11.20
N LEU A 157 20.17 -14.65 -12.53
CA LEU A 157 19.52 -13.58 -13.30
C LEU A 157 17.99 -13.61 -13.15
N PHE A 158 17.37 -14.79 -13.20
CA PHE A 158 15.93 -14.92 -12.96
C PHE A 158 15.55 -14.46 -11.55
N TYR A 159 16.32 -14.84 -10.52
CA TYR A 159 16.06 -14.36 -9.16
C TYR A 159 16.23 -12.84 -9.03
N ALA A 160 17.23 -12.25 -9.69
CA ALA A 160 17.39 -10.80 -9.73
C ALA A 160 16.18 -10.11 -10.39
N LEU A 161 15.69 -10.62 -11.52
CA LEU A 161 14.49 -10.11 -12.19
C LEU A 161 13.24 -10.24 -11.33
N ILE A 162 13.04 -11.39 -10.68
CA ILE A 162 11.89 -11.62 -9.79
C ILE A 162 11.90 -10.64 -8.62
N ASN A 163 13.06 -10.45 -7.99
CA ASN A 163 13.21 -9.55 -6.86
C ASN A 163 12.89 -8.09 -7.27
N ASN A 164 13.41 -7.62 -8.40
CA ASN A 164 13.13 -6.28 -8.89
C ASN A 164 11.68 -6.09 -9.36
N THR A 165 11.11 -7.08 -10.05
CA THR A 165 9.71 -7.03 -10.51
C THR A 165 8.73 -7.03 -9.33
N ASN A 166 9.06 -7.72 -8.22
CA ASN A 166 8.25 -7.68 -7.00
C ASN A 166 8.10 -6.26 -6.44
N PHE A 167 9.17 -5.45 -6.45
CA PHE A 167 9.07 -4.04 -6.02
C PHE A 167 8.10 -3.26 -6.91
N VAL A 168 8.19 -3.45 -8.23
CA VAL A 168 7.26 -2.82 -9.18
C VAL A 168 5.82 -3.30 -8.93
N SER A 169 5.61 -4.58 -8.63
CA SER A 169 4.27 -5.11 -8.29
C SER A 169 3.66 -4.40 -7.09
N TYR A 170 4.43 -4.18 -6.02
CA TYR A 170 3.97 -3.41 -4.85
C TYR A 170 3.65 -1.94 -5.17
N LYS A 171 4.20 -1.41 -6.28
CA LYS A 171 3.91 -0.08 -6.80
C LYS A 171 2.82 -0.03 -7.85
N VAL A 172 2.23 -1.15 -8.27
CA VAL A 172 1.11 -1.13 -9.24
C VAL A 172 -0.17 -1.80 -8.72
N ALA A 173 -0.06 -2.58 -7.64
CA ALA A 173 -1.17 -3.28 -7.01
C ALA A 173 -1.02 -3.27 -5.48
N ASP A 174 -2.14 -3.36 -4.77
CA ASP A 174 -2.13 -3.51 -3.32
C ASP A 174 -1.58 -4.89 -2.90
N PRO A 175 -1.04 -5.02 -1.68
CA PRO A 175 -0.52 -6.29 -1.19
C PRO A 175 -1.52 -7.45 -1.22
N GLY A 176 -2.82 -7.16 -1.03
CA GLY A 176 -3.90 -8.16 -1.11
C GLY A 176 -4.04 -8.71 -2.52
N THR A 177 -4.14 -7.87 -3.54
CA THR A 177 -4.20 -8.29 -4.95
C THR A 177 -2.94 -9.02 -5.41
N ILE A 178 -1.77 -8.57 -4.98
CA ILE A 178 -0.49 -9.25 -5.28
C ILE A 178 -0.50 -10.65 -4.67
N GLN A 179 -0.88 -10.76 -3.40
CA GLN A 179 -0.90 -12.03 -2.69
C GLN A 179 -1.95 -12.98 -3.30
N LEU A 180 -3.12 -12.45 -3.66
CA LEU A 180 -4.18 -13.20 -4.33
C LEU A 180 -3.70 -13.72 -5.68
N THR A 181 -3.00 -12.91 -6.47
CA THR A 181 -2.42 -13.35 -7.75
C THR A 181 -1.34 -14.42 -7.53
N LYS A 182 -0.51 -14.26 -6.50
CA LYS A 182 0.52 -15.24 -6.11
C LYS A 182 -0.05 -16.57 -5.63
N SER A 183 -1.30 -16.63 -5.15
CA SER A 183 -1.96 -17.89 -4.78
C SER A 183 -2.01 -18.90 -5.93
N GLY A 184 -2.06 -18.42 -7.18
CA GLY A 184 -2.04 -19.23 -8.40
C GLY A 184 -0.68 -19.87 -8.73
N VAL A 185 0.40 -19.51 -8.04
CA VAL A 185 1.76 -19.99 -8.35
C VAL A 185 1.88 -21.51 -8.31
N THR A 186 1.15 -22.18 -7.42
CA THR A 186 1.15 -23.66 -7.29
C THR A 186 0.68 -24.32 -8.58
N PHE A 187 -0.40 -23.80 -9.17
CA PHE A 187 -0.96 -24.31 -10.43
C PHE A 187 -0.02 -24.06 -11.60
N ILE A 188 0.53 -22.85 -11.71
CA ILE A 188 1.48 -22.53 -12.79
C ILE A 188 2.76 -23.37 -12.63
N THR A 189 3.25 -23.60 -11.42
CA THR A 189 4.40 -24.48 -11.14
C THR A 189 4.13 -25.90 -11.60
N ALA A 190 2.94 -26.44 -11.31
CA ALA A 190 2.53 -27.77 -11.75
C ALA A 190 2.52 -27.88 -13.29
N LEU A 191 1.96 -26.88 -14.00
CA LEU A 191 1.98 -26.83 -15.46
C LEU A 191 3.41 -26.75 -16.02
N VAL A 192 4.23 -25.84 -15.50
CA VAL A 192 5.62 -25.69 -15.94
C VAL A 192 6.40 -26.99 -15.71
N MET A 193 6.19 -27.66 -14.57
CA MET A 193 6.84 -28.93 -14.25
C MET A 193 6.45 -30.05 -15.23
N ILE A 194 5.18 -30.09 -15.69
CA ILE A 194 4.74 -31.02 -16.74
C ILE A 194 5.40 -30.69 -18.08
N PHE A 195 5.35 -29.42 -18.51
CA PHE A 195 5.86 -29.01 -19.82
C PHE A 195 7.38 -29.13 -19.94
N THR A 196 8.10 -28.86 -18.85
CA THR A 196 9.56 -28.78 -18.87
C THR A 196 10.23 -30.06 -18.40
N LEU A 197 9.79 -30.66 -17.30
CA LEU A 197 10.39 -31.88 -16.72
C LEU A 197 9.65 -33.16 -17.13
N GLY A 198 8.50 -33.04 -17.82
CA GLY A 198 7.69 -34.22 -18.17
C GLY A 198 7.07 -34.90 -16.95
N ALA A 199 6.89 -34.17 -15.84
CA ALA A 199 6.36 -34.72 -14.61
C ALA A 199 4.92 -35.23 -14.79
N ARG A 200 4.56 -36.27 -14.03
CA ARG A 200 3.20 -36.82 -14.00
C ARG A 200 2.53 -36.43 -12.68
N ILE A 201 1.39 -35.75 -12.77
CA ILE A 201 0.60 -35.32 -11.61
C ILE A 201 -0.69 -36.16 -11.59
N THR A 202 -0.99 -36.78 -10.44
CA THR A 202 -2.18 -37.65 -10.30
C THR A 202 -3.47 -36.82 -10.26
N LYS A 203 -4.62 -37.45 -10.51
CA LYS A 203 -5.93 -36.76 -10.40
C LYS A 203 -6.18 -36.21 -8.99
N ILE A 204 -5.75 -36.93 -7.95
CA ILE A 204 -5.87 -36.51 -6.55
C ILE A 204 -4.99 -35.28 -6.29
N GLN A 205 -3.76 -35.27 -6.82
CA GLN A 205 -2.87 -34.12 -6.72
C GLN A 205 -3.42 -32.88 -7.45
N TRP A 206 -4.07 -33.05 -8.60
CA TRP A 206 -4.77 -31.94 -9.27
C TRP A 206 -5.91 -31.36 -8.45
N ILE A 207 -6.74 -32.23 -7.85
CA ILE A 207 -7.81 -31.82 -6.94
C ILE A 207 -7.21 -31.05 -5.76
N ALA A 208 -6.14 -31.56 -5.16
CA ALA A 208 -5.44 -30.88 -4.07
C ALA A 208 -4.93 -29.48 -4.46
N ILE A 209 -4.33 -29.33 -5.65
CA ILE A 209 -3.85 -28.03 -6.16
C ILE A 209 -5.02 -27.02 -6.28
N VAL A 210 -6.16 -27.43 -6.83
CA VAL A 210 -7.32 -26.55 -7.00
C VAL A 210 -7.90 -26.15 -5.63
N ILE A 211 -8.07 -27.13 -4.73
CA ILE A 211 -8.56 -26.87 -3.36
C ILE A 211 -7.62 -25.91 -2.62
N GLN A 212 -6.30 -26.07 -2.76
CA GLN A 212 -5.30 -25.19 -2.18
C GLN A 212 -5.48 -23.73 -2.61
N ILE A 213 -5.69 -23.50 -3.92
CA ILE A 213 -5.90 -22.16 -4.47
C ILE A 213 -7.17 -21.55 -3.90
N CYS A 214 -8.28 -22.30 -3.91
CA CYS A 214 -9.54 -21.84 -3.32
C CYS A 214 -9.36 -21.47 -1.83
N GLY A 215 -8.65 -22.29 -1.06
CA GLY A 215 -8.34 -22.01 0.34
C GLY A 215 -7.55 -20.71 0.50
N LEU A 216 -6.48 -20.51 -0.28
CA LEU A 216 -5.67 -19.28 -0.23
C LEU A 216 -6.43 -18.03 -0.68
N VAL A 217 -7.29 -18.15 -1.69
CA VAL A 217 -8.18 -17.06 -2.14
C VAL A 217 -9.12 -16.67 -1.01
N VAL A 218 -9.77 -17.65 -0.36
CA VAL A 218 -10.70 -17.40 0.75
C VAL A 218 -9.99 -16.73 1.93
N THR A 219 -8.77 -17.15 2.28
CA THR A 219 -8.04 -16.52 3.40
C THR A 219 -7.58 -15.08 3.13
N GLN A 220 -7.48 -14.69 1.86
CA GLN A 220 -6.94 -13.39 1.45
C GLN A 220 -8.03 -12.43 0.94
N TYR A 221 -9.25 -12.93 0.75
CA TYR A 221 -10.37 -12.15 0.25
C TYR A 221 -10.85 -11.15 1.30
N HIS A 222 -10.82 -9.86 0.95
CA HIS A 222 -11.37 -8.76 1.74
C HIS A 222 -12.53 -8.13 0.97
N PRO A 223 -13.78 -8.22 1.47
CA PRO A 223 -14.97 -7.74 0.75
C PRO A 223 -15.02 -6.21 0.61
N GLU A 224 -14.33 -5.48 1.50
CA GLU A 224 -14.37 -4.01 1.62
C GLU A 224 -13.41 -3.27 0.66
N THR A 225 -12.42 -3.96 0.06
CA THR A 225 -11.27 -3.32 -0.62
C THR A 225 -11.23 -3.56 -2.14
N GLY A 226 -12.39 -3.72 -2.78
CA GLY A 226 -12.47 -4.03 -4.21
C GLY A 226 -11.95 -2.91 -5.12
N THR A 227 -10.66 -2.95 -5.48
CA THR A 227 -10.05 -2.06 -6.47
C THR A 227 -9.90 -2.77 -7.81
N SER A 228 -10.39 -2.16 -8.89
CA SER A 228 -10.18 -2.66 -10.26
C SER A 228 -8.90 -2.07 -10.84
N TYR A 229 -7.94 -2.92 -11.23
CA TYR A 229 -6.67 -2.47 -11.80
C TYR A 229 -6.70 -2.44 -13.34
N PRO A 230 -5.88 -1.59 -13.99
CA PRO A 230 -5.66 -1.66 -15.43
C PRO A 230 -5.18 -3.04 -15.88
N PHE A 231 -5.55 -3.46 -17.09
CA PHE A 231 -5.16 -4.76 -17.63
C PHE A 231 -3.63 -4.98 -17.65
N SER A 232 -2.85 -3.92 -17.87
CA SER A 232 -1.38 -3.95 -17.82
C SER A 232 -0.84 -4.38 -16.45
N THR A 233 -1.47 -3.95 -15.35
CA THR A 233 -1.11 -4.37 -13.99
C THR A 233 -1.29 -5.87 -13.82
N TYR A 234 -2.44 -6.42 -14.23
CA TYR A 234 -2.67 -7.86 -14.17
C TYR A 234 -1.67 -8.66 -15.03
N LEU A 235 -1.31 -8.15 -16.21
CA LEU A 235 -0.27 -8.78 -17.04
C LEU A 235 1.10 -8.83 -16.33
N ILE A 236 1.50 -7.75 -15.66
CA ILE A 236 2.75 -7.71 -14.88
C ILE A 236 2.71 -8.74 -13.75
N LEU A 237 1.60 -8.81 -13.00
CA LEU A 237 1.44 -9.76 -11.90
C LEU A 237 1.44 -11.22 -12.40
N ILE A 238 0.74 -11.52 -13.49
CA ILE A 238 0.72 -12.87 -14.10
C ILE A 238 2.12 -13.25 -14.60
N PHE A 239 2.81 -12.31 -15.26
CA PHE A 239 4.18 -12.53 -15.73
C PHE A 239 5.14 -12.80 -14.57
N GLN A 240 5.00 -12.06 -13.46
CA GLN A 240 5.79 -12.27 -12.24
C GLN A 240 5.56 -13.67 -11.65
N VAL A 241 4.31 -14.12 -11.57
CA VAL A 241 3.95 -15.46 -11.07
C VAL A 241 4.53 -16.55 -12.00
N PHE A 242 4.43 -16.37 -13.31
CA PHE A 242 5.01 -17.29 -14.28
C PHE A 242 6.55 -17.38 -14.14
N LEU A 243 7.23 -16.23 -14.02
CA LEU A 243 8.68 -16.19 -13.85
C LEU A 243 9.12 -16.86 -12.55
N SER A 244 8.35 -16.70 -11.47
CA SER A 244 8.59 -17.37 -10.18
C SER A 244 8.40 -18.88 -10.25
N ALA A 245 7.38 -19.35 -10.97
CA ALA A 245 7.16 -20.78 -11.21
C ALA A 245 8.28 -21.38 -12.08
N LEU A 246 8.66 -20.69 -13.16
CA LEU A 246 9.72 -21.12 -14.07
C LEU A 246 11.07 -21.24 -13.37
N SER A 247 11.46 -20.22 -12.58
CA SER A 247 12.74 -20.25 -11.85
C SER A 247 12.77 -21.36 -10.79
N GLY A 248 11.65 -21.62 -10.10
CA GLY A 248 11.56 -22.69 -9.12
C GLY A 248 11.74 -24.09 -9.74
N VAL A 249 11.05 -24.34 -10.87
CA VAL A 249 11.19 -25.60 -11.61
C VAL A 249 12.59 -25.73 -12.23
N TYR A 250 13.16 -24.64 -12.73
CA TYR A 250 14.51 -24.62 -13.27
C TYR A 250 15.57 -24.90 -12.19
N ASN A 251 15.41 -24.35 -10.98
CA ASN A 251 16.29 -24.63 -9.85
C ASN A 251 16.23 -26.10 -9.43
N GLN A 252 15.02 -26.66 -9.32
CA GLN A 252 14.85 -28.10 -9.09
C GLN A 252 15.58 -28.92 -10.17
N ALA A 253 15.43 -28.54 -11.44
CA ALA A 253 16.05 -29.25 -12.55
C ALA A 253 17.58 -29.27 -12.41
N LEU A 254 18.19 -28.11 -12.15
CA LEU A 254 19.64 -27.97 -11.99
C LEU A 254 20.16 -28.80 -10.81
N LEU A 255 19.55 -28.66 -9.63
CA LEU A 255 19.95 -29.39 -8.42
C LEU A 255 19.81 -30.91 -8.56
N LYS A 256 18.88 -31.39 -9.41
CA LYS A 256 18.65 -32.82 -9.66
C LYS A 256 19.34 -33.32 -10.95
N THR A 257 20.07 -32.47 -11.67
CA THR A 257 20.77 -32.87 -12.91
C THR A 257 21.97 -33.76 -12.59
N GLU A 258 22.74 -33.40 -11.55
CA GLU A 258 23.95 -34.09 -11.13
C GLU A 258 23.88 -34.41 -9.63
N ASN A 259 24.50 -35.51 -9.22
CA ASN A 259 24.68 -35.87 -7.80
C ASN A 259 25.81 -35.07 -7.15
N ALA A 260 25.86 -33.76 -7.42
CA ALA A 260 26.82 -32.85 -6.82
C ALA A 260 26.44 -32.53 -5.35
N SER A 261 27.44 -32.15 -4.55
CA SER A 261 27.21 -31.61 -3.22
C SER A 261 26.29 -30.37 -3.28
N LEU A 262 25.24 -30.38 -2.47
CA LEU A 262 24.31 -29.25 -2.32
C LEU A 262 25.05 -27.96 -1.93
N HIS A 263 26.11 -28.07 -1.14
CA HIS A 263 26.89 -26.90 -0.72
C HIS A 263 27.71 -26.31 -1.87
N ALA A 264 28.19 -27.13 -2.81
CA ALA A 264 28.89 -26.67 -4.00
C ALA A 264 27.92 -25.96 -4.97
N ASP A 265 26.75 -26.55 -5.22
CA ASP A 265 25.68 -25.97 -6.03
C ASP A 265 25.27 -24.59 -5.49
N ASN A 266 25.01 -24.52 -4.17
CA ASN A 266 24.65 -23.30 -3.47
C ASN A 266 25.75 -22.23 -3.55
N MET A 267 27.02 -22.62 -3.36
CA MET A 267 28.14 -21.70 -3.46
C MET A 267 28.20 -21.03 -4.84
N ILE A 268 28.02 -21.79 -5.93
CA ILE A 268 28.03 -21.25 -7.29
C ILE A 268 26.82 -20.33 -7.54
N LEU A 269 25.63 -20.75 -7.12
CA LEU A 269 24.40 -19.97 -7.27
C LEU A 269 24.50 -18.63 -6.55
N TYR A 270 24.91 -18.64 -5.28
CA TYR A 270 25.00 -17.44 -4.47
C TYR A 270 26.18 -16.55 -4.86
N ALA A 271 27.30 -17.11 -5.34
CA ALA A 271 28.39 -16.33 -5.93
C ALA A 271 27.92 -15.56 -7.17
N SER A 272 27.19 -16.24 -8.07
CA SER A 272 26.60 -15.62 -9.26
C SER A 272 25.55 -14.57 -8.88
N GLY A 273 24.70 -14.87 -7.89
CA GLY A 273 23.72 -13.95 -7.34
C GLY A 273 24.34 -12.70 -6.72
N ALA A 274 25.39 -12.84 -5.91
CA ALA A 274 26.10 -11.71 -5.32
C ALA A 274 26.72 -10.82 -6.40
N ALA A 275 27.34 -11.41 -7.43
CA ALA A 275 27.93 -10.66 -8.53
C ALA A 275 26.88 -9.87 -9.34
N VAL A 276 25.76 -10.51 -9.71
CA VAL A 276 24.67 -9.86 -10.45
C VAL A 276 24.03 -8.74 -9.63
N ASN A 277 23.69 -9.00 -8.36
CA ASN A 277 23.06 -7.98 -7.52
C ASN A 277 24.01 -6.81 -7.22
N PHE A 278 25.31 -7.06 -7.07
CA PHE A 278 26.31 -5.99 -6.94
C PHE A 278 26.42 -5.13 -8.20
N LEU A 279 26.43 -5.75 -9.39
CA LEU A 279 26.41 -5.02 -10.66
C LEU A 279 25.13 -4.19 -10.83
N LEU A 280 23.98 -4.74 -10.44
CA LEU A 280 22.70 -4.01 -10.44
C LEU A 280 22.75 -2.82 -9.47
N HIS A 281 23.27 -3.00 -8.25
CA HIS A 281 23.41 -1.90 -7.30
C HIS A 281 24.30 -0.77 -7.86
N ILE A 282 25.44 -1.11 -8.48
CA ILE A 282 26.29 -0.12 -9.14
C ILE A 282 25.52 0.61 -10.24
N THR A 283 24.79 -0.13 -11.09
CA THR A 283 24.04 0.45 -12.20
C THR A 283 22.95 1.39 -11.70
N ILE A 284 22.18 0.98 -10.69
CA ILE A 284 21.13 1.80 -10.07
C ILE A 284 21.75 3.05 -9.44
N LYS A 285 22.88 2.92 -8.73
CA LYS A 285 23.57 4.06 -8.11
C LYS A 285 24.12 5.06 -9.14
N ILE A 286 24.51 4.60 -10.33
CA ILE A 286 24.90 5.46 -11.46
C ILE A 286 23.68 6.18 -12.04
N LEU A 287 22.53 5.49 -12.16
CA LEU A 287 21.31 6.04 -12.74
C LEU A 287 20.53 6.94 -11.78
N LYS A 288 20.65 6.72 -10.48
CA LYS A 288 19.87 7.39 -9.42
C LYS A 288 20.84 7.89 -8.33
N ALA A 289 21.11 9.19 -8.34
CA ALA A 289 22.13 9.80 -7.47
C ALA A 289 21.75 9.76 -5.97
N ASP A 290 20.45 9.69 -5.66
CA ASP A 290 19.86 9.70 -4.31
C ASP A 290 19.83 8.32 -3.62
N GLU A 291 20.28 7.23 -4.26
CA GLU A 291 20.38 5.92 -3.61
C GLU A 291 21.36 5.97 -2.42
N PRO A 292 20.99 5.49 -1.22
CA PRO A 292 21.92 5.44 -0.09
C PRO A 292 23.15 4.57 -0.39
N GLY A 293 24.29 4.88 0.24
CA GLY A 293 25.51 4.09 0.08
C GLY A 293 25.33 2.63 0.50
N PHE A 294 26.11 1.71 -0.09
CA PHE A 294 25.93 0.25 0.05
C PHE A 294 25.80 -0.24 1.51
N PHE A 295 26.57 0.32 2.44
CA PHE A 295 26.55 -0.05 3.88
C PHE A 295 25.76 0.92 4.78
N SER A 296 24.93 1.81 4.22
CA SER A 296 24.11 2.72 5.01
C SER A 296 22.94 1.99 5.70
N GLY A 297 22.66 2.31 6.97
CA GLY A 297 21.51 1.77 7.71
C GLY A 297 21.70 0.42 8.43
N TYR A 298 22.88 -0.20 8.32
CA TYR A 298 23.14 -1.54 8.89
C TYR A 298 23.53 -1.57 10.39
N ALA A 299 23.54 -0.41 11.08
CA ALA A 299 23.79 -0.35 12.52
C ALA A 299 22.61 -0.86 13.36
N SER A 300 21.43 -1.07 12.77
CA SER A 300 20.24 -1.54 13.47
C SER A 300 20.23 -3.06 13.64
N LEU A 301 19.82 -3.52 14.83
CA LEU A 301 19.60 -4.95 15.11
C LEU A 301 18.61 -5.59 14.12
N GLY A 302 17.60 -4.82 13.69
CA GLY A 302 16.62 -5.26 12.69
C GLY A 302 17.25 -5.61 11.35
N ALA A 303 18.16 -4.78 10.82
CA ALA A 303 18.85 -5.07 9.57
C ALA A 303 19.63 -6.39 9.62
N PHE A 304 20.31 -6.66 10.74
CA PHE A 304 21.01 -7.94 10.97
C PHE A 304 20.04 -9.12 10.98
N MET A 305 18.92 -9.01 11.70
CA MET A 305 17.90 -10.07 11.75
C MET A 305 17.28 -10.37 10.38
N VAL A 306 17.03 -9.34 9.56
CA VAL A 306 16.53 -9.52 8.18
C VAL A 306 17.56 -10.23 7.30
N ILE A 307 18.84 -9.83 7.36
CA ILE A 307 19.91 -10.49 6.59
C ILE A 307 20.00 -11.96 6.99
N MET A 308 20.04 -12.27 8.29
CA MET A 308 20.12 -13.66 8.77
C MET A 308 18.90 -14.47 8.33
N SER A 309 17.71 -13.88 8.40
CA SER A 309 16.48 -14.52 7.91
C SER A 309 16.58 -14.87 6.43
N ASN A 310 17.04 -13.93 5.59
CA ASN A 310 17.25 -14.16 4.16
C ASN A 310 18.31 -15.23 3.85
N VAL A 311 19.32 -15.36 4.72
CA VAL A 311 20.32 -16.42 4.62
C VAL A 311 19.68 -17.78 4.89
N PHE A 312 18.96 -17.94 6.00
CA PHE A 312 18.34 -19.21 6.38
C PHE A 312 17.28 -19.68 5.38
N ILE A 313 16.42 -18.77 4.89
CA ILE A 313 15.40 -19.15 3.90
C ILE A 313 16.03 -19.63 2.59
N GLY A 314 17.11 -19.01 2.13
CA GLY A 314 17.80 -19.44 0.90
C GLY A 314 18.37 -20.86 1.03
N LEU A 315 19.02 -21.15 2.15
CA LEU A 315 19.56 -22.48 2.45
C LEU A 315 18.45 -23.53 2.59
N ALA A 316 17.33 -23.19 3.23
CA ALA A 316 16.17 -24.08 3.34
C ALA A 316 15.55 -24.38 1.97
N MET A 317 15.38 -23.36 1.13
CA MET A 317 14.77 -23.50 -0.20
C MET A 317 15.57 -24.42 -1.11
N THR A 318 16.90 -24.34 -1.08
CA THR A 318 17.77 -25.21 -1.89
C THR A 318 17.72 -26.67 -1.43
N ALA A 319 17.62 -26.92 -0.12
CA ALA A 319 17.35 -28.26 0.40
C ALA A 319 15.99 -28.81 -0.09
N VAL A 320 14.92 -28.00 -0.05
CA VAL A 320 13.61 -28.40 -0.56
C VAL A 320 13.65 -28.73 -2.04
N TYR A 321 14.33 -27.93 -2.88
CA TYR A 321 14.43 -28.24 -4.30
C TYR A 321 15.31 -29.46 -4.62
N LYS A 322 16.28 -29.80 -3.75
CA LYS A 322 17.09 -31.02 -3.89
C LYS A 322 16.29 -32.27 -3.53
N TYR A 323 15.58 -32.24 -2.40
CA TYR A 323 14.94 -33.44 -1.82
C TYR A 323 13.44 -33.55 -2.14
N ALA A 324 12.77 -32.46 -2.50
CA ALA A 324 11.36 -32.40 -2.85
C ALA A 324 11.14 -31.74 -4.22
N ASP A 325 9.89 -31.68 -4.67
CA ASP A 325 9.51 -31.02 -5.92
C ASP A 325 9.08 -29.56 -5.69
N ALA A 326 9.17 -28.76 -6.74
CA ALA A 326 8.80 -27.34 -6.71
C ALA A 326 7.33 -27.14 -6.29
N VAL A 327 6.45 -28.09 -6.61
CA VAL A 327 5.05 -28.08 -6.15
C VAL A 327 4.97 -28.30 -4.62
N ILE A 328 5.75 -29.24 -4.07
CA ILE A 328 5.82 -29.47 -2.61
C ILE A 328 6.29 -28.20 -1.88
N LYS A 329 7.25 -27.46 -2.44
CA LYS A 329 7.65 -26.14 -1.92
C LYS A 329 6.47 -25.18 -1.82
N CYS A 330 5.62 -25.12 -2.86
CA CYS A 330 4.47 -24.21 -2.88
C CYS A 330 3.43 -24.60 -1.82
N PHE A 331 3.16 -25.89 -1.62
CA PHE A 331 2.31 -26.37 -0.53
C PHE A 331 2.89 -26.03 0.85
N ALA A 332 4.18 -26.27 1.08
CA ALA A 332 4.86 -25.89 2.32
C ALA A 332 4.72 -24.38 2.59
N THR A 333 4.90 -23.55 1.57
CA THR A 333 4.77 -22.09 1.70
C THR A 333 3.36 -21.66 2.07
N ALA A 334 2.35 -22.28 1.47
CA ALA A 334 0.95 -22.02 1.78
C ALA A 334 0.54 -22.48 3.19
N VAL A 335 1.09 -23.60 3.67
CA VAL A 335 0.93 -24.04 5.07
C VAL A 335 1.53 -23.01 6.04
N SER A 336 2.74 -22.50 5.75
CA SER A 336 3.35 -21.43 6.55
C SER A 336 2.50 -20.17 6.57
N THR A 337 1.94 -19.75 5.42
CA THR A 337 1.01 -18.62 5.36
C THR A 337 -0.20 -18.87 6.25
N GLY A 338 -0.80 -20.07 6.20
CA GLY A 338 -1.94 -20.41 7.06
C GLY A 338 -1.61 -20.34 8.55
N ILE A 339 -0.45 -20.86 8.96
CA ILE A 339 0.02 -20.77 10.37
C ILE A 339 0.24 -19.31 10.79
N LEU A 340 0.87 -18.49 9.94
CA LEU A 340 1.11 -17.08 10.24
C LEU A 340 -0.20 -16.29 10.40
N LEU A 341 -1.24 -16.62 9.63
CA LEU A 341 -2.55 -15.99 9.77
C LEU A 341 -3.21 -16.29 11.13
N TYR A 342 -2.94 -17.46 11.73
CA TYR A 342 -3.38 -17.78 13.09
C TYR A 342 -2.50 -17.13 14.18
N LEU A 343 -1.19 -17.08 13.96
CA LEU A 343 -0.25 -16.51 14.91
C LEU A 343 -0.32 -14.98 14.96
N SER A 344 -0.72 -14.32 13.87
CA SER A 344 -0.73 -12.85 13.79
C SER A 344 -1.65 -12.21 14.84
N PRO A 345 -2.92 -12.62 15.01
CA PRO A 345 -3.78 -12.09 16.09
C PRO A 345 -3.22 -12.34 17.49
N ILE A 346 -2.60 -13.51 17.72
CA ILE A 346 -2.11 -13.92 19.04
C ILE A 346 -0.86 -13.11 19.43
N LEU A 347 0.05 -12.88 18.48
CA LEU A 347 1.35 -12.25 18.73
C LEU A 347 1.34 -10.74 18.56
N PHE A 348 0.46 -10.21 17.69
CA PHE A 348 0.47 -8.80 17.28
C PHE A 348 -0.89 -8.10 17.46
N ASN A 349 -1.86 -8.76 18.13
CA ASN A 349 -3.20 -8.22 18.43
C ASN A 349 -3.97 -7.69 17.20
N THR A 350 -3.75 -8.30 16.03
CA THR A 350 -4.41 -7.94 14.77
C THR A 350 -5.80 -8.56 14.66
N GLU A 351 -6.76 -7.86 14.04
CA GLU A 351 -8.10 -8.40 13.80
C GLU A 351 -8.08 -9.65 12.91
N LEU A 352 -8.80 -10.70 13.34
CA LEU A 352 -8.94 -11.95 12.59
C LEU A 352 -10.20 -11.89 11.73
N SER A 353 -10.04 -11.84 10.40
CA SER A 353 -11.17 -11.97 9.49
C SER A 353 -11.80 -13.36 9.58
N PHE A 354 -13.14 -13.41 9.62
CA PHE A 354 -13.90 -14.66 9.73
C PHE A 354 -13.59 -15.67 8.60
N LEU A 355 -13.20 -15.21 7.41
CA LEU A 355 -12.85 -16.05 6.26
C LEU A 355 -11.50 -16.76 6.41
N VAL A 356 -10.61 -16.26 7.27
CA VAL A 356 -9.28 -16.83 7.49
C VAL A 356 -9.37 -18.24 8.08
N LEU A 357 -10.32 -18.48 8.99
CA LEU A 357 -10.52 -19.77 9.66
C LEU A 357 -10.86 -20.91 8.68
N PRO A 358 -11.97 -20.86 7.91
CA PRO A 358 -12.31 -21.93 6.98
C PRO A 358 -11.27 -22.05 5.84
N GLY A 359 -10.72 -20.93 5.34
CA GLY A 359 -9.75 -20.98 4.25
C GLY A 359 -8.44 -21.68 4.62
N THR A 360 -7.93 -21.46 5.83
CA THR A 360 -6.69 -22.13 6.30
C THR A 360 -6.89 -23.62 6.56
N VAL A 361 -8.05 -24.04 7.07
CA VAL A 361 -8.39 -25.46 7.20
C VAL A 361 -8.38 -26.15 5.83
N VAL A 362 -8.96 -25.51 4.82
CA VAL A 362 -8.96 -26.01 3.44
C VAL A 362 -7.53 -26.16 2.90
N VAL A 363 -6.64 -25.19 3.16
CA VAL A 363 -5.21 -25.26 2.80
C VAL A 363 -4.50 -26.45 3.46
N PHE A 364 -4.76 -26.73 4.74
CA PHE A 364 -4.15 -27.88 5.41
C PHE A 364 -4.66 -29.21 4.86
N ILE A 365 -5.96 -29.33 4.60
CA ILE A 365 -6.55 -30.53 3.99
C ILE A 365 -5.99 -30.77 2.58
N ALA A 366 -5.89 -29.71 1.76
CA ALA A 366 -5.31 -29.81 0.43
C ALA A 366 -3.83 -30.22 0.47
N SER A 367 -3.07 -29.68 1.42
CA SER A 367 -1.66 -30.06 1.61
C SER A 367 -1.53 -31.53 2.01
N TRP A 368 -2.36 -32.01 2.94
CA TRP A 368 -2.42 -33.42 3.31
C TRP A 368 -2.77 -34.31 2.11
N LEU A 369 -3.81 -33.93 1.35
CA LEU A 369 -4.29 -34.68 0.20
C LEU A 369 -3.24 -34.79 -0.92
N TYR A 370 -2.46 -33.73 -1.16
CA TYR A 370 -1.39 -33.74 -2.16
C TYR A 370 -0.28 -34.73 -1.80
N MET A 371 0.08 -34.77 -0.51
CA MET A 371 1.13 -35.62 0.02
C MET A 371 0.73 -37.10 0.00
N GLU A 372 -0.49 -37.42 0.44
CA GLU A 372 -1.03 -38.79 0.40
C GLU A 372 -1.29 -39.27 -1.04
N GLY A 373 -1.65 -38.35 -1.94
CA GLY A 373 -1.92 -38.65 -3.35
C GLY A 373 -0.68 -38.82 -4.23
N ALA A 374 0.53 -38.83 -3.65
CA ALA A 374 1.77 -39.06 -4.35
C ALA A 374 1.85 -40.52 -4.83
N ALA A 375 2.00 -40.72 -6.15
CA ALA A 375 2.13 -42.06 -6.71
C ALA A 375 3.34 -42.79 -6.10
N PRO A 376 3.24 -44.10 -5.77
CA PRO A 376 4.39 -44.90 -5.39
C PRO A 376 5.44 -44.81 -6.51
N LYS A 377 6.70 -44.51 -6.15
CA LYS A 377 7.80 -44.67 -7.10
C LYS A 377 7.92 -46.18 -7.37
N ASP A 378 7.80 -46.58 -8.64
CA ASP A 378 7.98 -47.97 -9.04
C ASP A 378 9.32 -48.50 -8.50
N PRO A 379 9.36 -49.62 -7.77
CA PRO A 379 10.59 -50.18 -7.19
C PRO A 379 11.51 -50.83 -8.23
N ASN A 380 11.10 -50.91 -9.50
CA ASN A 380 11.93 -51.44 -10.57
C ASN A 380 12.44 -50.30 -11.47
N PRO A 381 13.77 -50.12 -11.61
CA PRO A 381 14.28 -49.25 -12.67
C PRO A 381 13.79 -49.79 -14.01
N PRO A 382 13.36 -48.92 -14.95
CA PRO A 382 12.98 -49.39 -16.27
C PRO A 382 14.15 -50.18 -16.89
N PRO A 383 13.89 -51.30 -17.59
CA PRO A 383 14.94 -52.02 -18.30
C PRO A 383 15.72 -51.07 -19.21
N PRO A 384 17.01 -51.34 -19.49
CA PRO A 384 17.82 -50.50 -20.37
C PRO A 384 17.05 -50.29 -21.69
N ARG A 385 16.63 -49.05 -21.91
CA ARG A 385 15.71 -48.70 -23.00
C ARG A 385 16.44 -48.79 -24.33
N ASP A 386 15.86 -49.53 -25.27
CA ASP A 386 16.35 -49.65 -26.65
C ASP A 386 16.60 -48.27 -27.28
N ALA A 387 17.76 -48.12 -27.91
CA ALA A 387 18.25 -46.89 -28.53
C ALA A 387 17.46 -46.43 -29.78
N SER A 388 16.31 -47.04 -30.08
CA SER A 388 15.54 -46.82 -31.31
C SER A 388 14.27 -45.97 -31.15
N VAL A 389 13.90 -45.58 -29.93
CA VAL A 389 12.75 -44.68 -29.71
C VAL A 389 13.25 -43.23 -29.56
N PRO A 390 12.86 -42.28 -30.44
CA PRO A 390 13.28 -40.90 -30.33
C PRO A 390 12.76 -40.29 -29.02
N GLU A 391 13.68 -40.04 -28.10
CA GLU A 391 13.43 -39.36 -26.84
C GLU A 391 12.72 -38.03 -27.10
N LYS A 392 11.54 -37.83 -26.49
CA LYS A 392 10.85 -36.53 -26.49
C LYS A 392 11.69 -35.59 -25.61
N ARG A 393 12.80 -35.08 -26.16
CA ARG A 393 13.77 -34.22 -25.47
C ARG A 393 13.02 -33.11 -24.74
N SER A 394 13.17 -33.07 -23.42
CA SER A 394 12.71 -31.98 -22.55
C SER A 394 13.04 -30.63 -23.19
N VAL A 395 12.15 -29.65 -23.08
CA VAL A 395 12.38 -28.28 -23.59
C VAL A 395 13.70 -27.72 -23.04
N PHE A 396 14.04 -28.04 -21.78
CA PHE A 396 15.32 -27.66 -21.19
C PHE A 396 16.50 -28.35 -21.86
N SER A 397 16.41 -29.61 -22.29
CA SER A 397 17.54 -30.27 -22.97
C SER A 397 17.74 -29.73 -24.39
N LYS A 398 16.68 -29.26 -25.06
CA LYS A 398 16.79 -28.52 -26.34
C LYS A 398 17.39 -27.13 -26.15
N MET A 399 16.95 -26.38 -25.14
CA MET A 399 17.53 -25.06 -24.81
C MET A 399 18.98 -25.18 -24.34
N ALA A 400 19.30 -26.20 -23.54
CA ALA A 400 20.66 -26.48 -23.07
C ALA A 400 21.59 -26.81 -24.24
N ALA A 401 21.13 -27.57 -25.24
CA ALA A 401 21.92 -27.88 -26.44
C ALA A 401 22.28 -26.63 -27.27
N VAL A 402 21.36 -25.67 -27.39
CA VAL A 402 21.60 -24.38 -28.06
C VAL A 402 22.50 -23.47 -27.21
N SER A 403 22.28 -23.43 -25.89
CA SER A 403 23.08 -22.64 -24.93
C SER A 403 24.53 -23.10 -24.88
N LYS A 404 24.78 -24.41 -25.03
CA LYS A 404 26.12 -25.02 -24.94
C LYS A 404 27.12 -24.47 -25.95
N LEU A 405 26.66 -24.05 -27.13
CA LEU A 405 27.52 -23.52 -28.20
C LEU A 405 27.87 -22.03 -28.02
N HIS A 406 27.03 -21.27 -27.30
CA HIS A 406 27.16 -19.82 -27.16
C HIS A 406 27.08 -19.37 -25.69
N HIS A 407 27.64 -20.16 -24.77
CA HIS A 407 27.39 -19.99 -23.33
C HIS A 407 27.72 -18.58 -22.81
N ASN A 408 28.86 -18.01 -23.22
CA ASN A 408 29.26 -16.67 -22.82
C ASN A 408 28.41 -15.57 -23.47
N THR A 409 28.02 -15.74 -24.74
CA THR A 409 27.19 -14.77 -25.47
C THR A 409 25.77 -14.75 -24.92
N VAL A 410 25.19 -15.92 -24.64
CA VAL A 410 23.86 -16.06 -24.04
C VAL A 410 23.86 -15.46 -22.64
N LEU A 411 24.81 -15.82 -21.77
CA LEU A 411 24.88 -15.26 -20.43
C LEU A 411 25.13 -13.73 -20.45
N GLY A 412 26.02 -13.26 -21.32
CA GLY A 412 26.29 -11.83 -21.49
C GLY A 412 25.05 -11.06 -21.96
N SER A 413 24.34 -11.57 -22.96
CA SER A 413 23.09 -10.97 -23.46
C SER A 413 21.96 -11.00 -22.42
N ALA A 414 21.81 -12.09 -21.67
CA ALA A 414 20.81 -12.21 -20.61
C ALA A 414 21.13 -11.29 -19.42
N THR A 415 22.41 -11.12 -19.10
CA THR A 415 22.86 -10.16 -18.08
C THR A 415 22.58 -8.73 -18.52
N LEU A 416 22.94 -8.38 -19.76
CA LEU A 416 22.65 -7.06 -20.32
C LEU A 416 21.14 -6.80 -20.36
N PHE A 417 20.34 -7.76 -20.82
CA PHE A 417 18.88 -7.68 -20.80
C PHE A 417 18.34 -7.48 -19.39
N THR A 418 18.84 -8.24 -18.40
CA THR A 418 18.45 -8.09 -17.00
C THR A 418 18.79 -6.69 -16.47
N VAL A 419 19.99 -6.19 -16.76
CA VAL A 419 20.42 -4.84 -16.36
C VAL A 419 19.55 -3.77 -17.04
N ILE A 420 19.25 -3.90 -18.34
CA ILE A 420 18.38 -2.97 -19.07
C ILE A 420 16.96 -3.00 -18.53
N VAL A 421 16.39 -4.18 -18.30
CA VAL A 421 15.04 -4.32 -17.74
C VAL A 421 14.99 -3.72 -16.34
N VAL A 422 15.95 -4.05 -15.47
CA VAL A 422 16.00 -3.47 -14.12
C VAL A 422 16.20 -1.96 -14.18
N ALA A 423 17.13 -1.46 -15.00
CA ALA A 423 17.32 -0.03 -15.20
C ALA A 423 16.06 0.67 -15.71
N PHE A 424 15.35 0.06 -16.67
CA PHE A 424 14.08 0.57 -17.17
C PHE A 424 12.99 0.53 -16.11
N LEU A 425 12.89 -0.54 -15.32
CA LEU A 425 11.97 -0.63 -14.18
C LEU A 425 12.31 0.39 -13.09
N THR A 426 13.59 0.68 -12.86
CA THR A 426 14.07 1.74 -11.93
C THR A 426 13.83 3.15 -12.49
N MET A 427 13.88 3.35 -13.80
CA MET A 427 13.49 4.61 -14.42
C MET A 427 11.97 4.78 -14.44
N LEU A 428 11.22 3.69 -14.66
CA LEU A 428 9.78 3.64 -14.47
C LEU A 428 9.40 3.89 -13.01
N ASP A 429 10.16 3.38 -12.06
CA ASP A 429 10.01 3.66 -10.62
C ASP A 429 10.04 5.17 -10.32
N SER A 430 10.87 5.94 -11.04
CA SER A 430 10.87 7.41 -10.94
C SER A 430 9.68 8.11 -11.62
N ARG A 431 8.89 7.39 -12.42
CA ARG A 431 7.81 7.91 -13.28
C ARG A 431 6.42 7.38 -12.91
N LEU A 432 6.35 6.22 -12.27
CA LEU A 432 5.13 5.57 -11.82
C LEU A 432 4.76 6.17 -10.46
N PRO A 433 3.54 6.70 -10.29
CA PRO A 433 3.02 6.93 -8.95
C PRO A 433 2.95 5.55 -8.27
N ASP A 434 3.47 5.46 -7.06
CA ASP A 434 3.36 4.24 -6.29
C ASP A 434 1.85 3.93 -6.14
N ALA A 435 1.39 2.77 -6.60
CA ALA A 435 0.09 2.24 -6.21
C ALA A 435 0.07 1.91 -4.71
N SER A 436 1.26 1.79 -4.10
CA SER A 436 1.41 1.90 -2.66
C SER A 436 1.39 3.35 -2.14
N SER A 437 1.51 4.41 -2.95
CA SER A 437 1.32 5.82 -2.57
C SER A 437 -0.12 6.34 -2.72
N ASN A 438 -1.11 5.44 -2.73
CA ASN A 438 -2.31 5.72 -1.92
C ASN A 438 -2.01 5.57 -0.41
N LYS A 439 -0.77 5.23 -0.04
CA LYS A 439 -0.13 5.39 1.27
C LYS A 439 1.28 6.00 1.13
N ALA A 440 1.35 7.31 1.36
CA ALA A 440 2.55 8.08 1.68
C ALA A 440 3.74 8.02 0.70
N THR A 441 3.90 9.08 -0.10
CA THR A 441 5.18 9.81 -0.16
C THR A 441 5.01 11.13 -0.92
N SER A 442 4.73 12.20 -0.17
CA SER A 442 5.18 13.54 -0.49
C SER A 442 6.69 13.60 -0.27
N LYS A 443 7.49 13.89 -1.31
CA LYS A 443 8.80 14.53 -1.13
C LYS A 443 8.71 15.96 -1.65
N PRO A 444 9.00 16.98 -0.83
CA PRO A 444 8.95 18.37 -1.25
C PRO A 444 10.16 18.69 -2.12
N SER A 445 9.91 19.32 -3.26
CA SER A 445 10.91 20.10 -3.99
C SER A 445 11.04 21.46 -3.31
N SER A 446 12.14 21.71 -2.61
CA SER A 446 12.52 23.08 -2.20
C SER A 446 13.77 23.52 -2.95
N SER A 447 13.59 24.57 -3.75
CA SER A 447 14.65 25.41 -4.27
C SER A 447 14.87 26.57 -3.30
N SER A 448 16.04 26.65 -2.67
CA SER A 448 16.79 27.91 -2.47
C SER A 448 18.02 27.71 -1.56
N GLY A 449 19.20 28.02 -2.13
CA GLY A 449 20.35 28.70 -1.53
C GLY A 449 20.81 28.40 -0.09
N GLY A 450 21.99 27.76 0.00
CA GLY A 450 23.13 28.28 0.77
C GLY A 450 23.14 28.13 2.30
N SER A 451 23.76 27.08 2.80
CA SER A 451 24.97 27.13 3.65
C SER A 451 25.11 25.81 4.43
N SER A 452 26.36 25.37 4.55
CA SER A 452 26.77 24.20 5.32
C SER A 452 26.49 24.38 6.83
N GLY A 453 25.69 23.48 7.42
CA GLY A 453 25.53 23.37 8.86
C GLY A 453 24.49 22.30 9.26
N GLU A 454 24.94 21.29 10.01
CA GLU A 454 24.21 20.35 10.89
C GLU A 454 22.84 19.77 10.45
N ILE A 455 22.79 18.44 10.28
CA ILE A 455 21.54 17.68 10.06
C ILE A 455 20.75 17.64 11.38
N GLY A 456 19.85 18.61 11.58
CA GLY A 456 18.85 18.59 12.65
C GLY A 456 17.75 17.54 12.38
N GLN A 457 17.20 16.95 13.44
CA GLN A 457 16.06 16.03 13.32
C GLN A 457 14.82 16.72 12.72
N PRO A 458 13.99 16.02 11.92
CA PRO A 458 12.77 16.61 11.37
C PRO A 458 11.82 16.99 12.52
N ILE A 459 11.29 18.20 12.47
CA ILE A 459 10.37 18.75 13.49
C ILE A 459 8.93 18.41 13.10
N LEU A 460 8.06 18.09 14.06
CA LEU A 460 6.65 17.84 13.79
C LEU A 460 5.95 19.16 13.45
N THR A 461 5.52 19.30 12.19
CA THR A 461 4.77 20.45 11.70
C THR A 461 3.38 20.04 11.24
N SER A 462 2.39 20.92 11.43
CA SER A 462 1.03 20.69 10.91
C SER A 462 1.04 20.71 9.37
N PRO A 463 0.28 19.81 8.70
CA PRO A 463 0.10 19.88 7.24
C PRO A 463 -0.60 21.18 6.80
N PHE A 464 -1.32 21.82 7.71
CA PHE A 464 -2.06 23.07 7.46
C PHE A 464 -1.31 24.33 7.92
N ALA A 465 -0.01 24.24 8.22
CA ALA A 465 0.76 25.37 8.76
C ALA A 465 0.71 26.64 7.88
N ASN A 466 0.53 26.51 6.56
CA ASN A 466 0.37 27.62 5.60
C ASN A 466 -1.07 27.80 5.11
N THR A 467 -2.04 27.13 5.73
CA THR A 467 -3.45 27.16 5.36
C THR A 467 -4.21 28.14 6.25
N LEU A 468 -5.11 28.93 5.65
CA LEU A 468 -6.11 29.68 6.41
C LEU A 468 -7.32 28.78 6.70
N ALA A 469 -7.64 28.55 7.97
CA ALA A 469 -8.91 27.93 8.36
C ALA A 469 -10.02 28.99 8.38
N MET A 470 -11.13 28.78 7.66
CA MET A 470 -12.29 29.66 7.70
C MET A 470 -13.48 28.92 8.29
N ILE A 471 -13.92 29.36 9.47
CA ILE A 471 -14.99 28.72 10.25
C ILE A 471 -16.25 29.58 10.20
N ARG A 472 -17.35 28.99 9.72
CA ARG A 472 -18.63 29.70 9.54
C ARG A 472 -19.64 29.37 10.63
N TRP A 473 -20.28 30.41 11.17
CA TRP A 473 -21.50 30.33 11.98
C TRP A 473 -22.69 31.04 11.33
N ASN A 474 -23.86 30.41 11.36
CA ASN A 474 -25.10 31.04 10.88
C ASN A 474 -25.77 31.97 11.90
N SER A 475 -25.31 31.95 13.16
CA SER A 475 -25.85 32.77 14.26
C SER A 475 -24.73 33.26 15.18
N ASN A 476 -24.98 34.35 15.91
CA ASN A 476 -23.98 34.99 16.76
C ASN A 476 -23.76 34.17 18.05
N HIS A 477 -22.63 33.47 18.14
CA HIS A 477 -22.21 32.62 19.27
C HIS A 477 -20.76 32.88 19.71
N PRO A 478 -20.40 34.11 20.12
CA PRO A 478 -19.04 34.44 20.52
C PRO A 478 -18.56 33.63 21.72
N GLU A 479 -19.48 33.14 22.57
CA GLU A 479 -19.19 32.32 23.74
C GLU A 479 -18.51 30.99 23.41
N ARG A 480 -18.64 30.50 22.17
CA ARG A 480 -18.05 29.22 21.72
C ARG A 480 -16.70 29.39 21.02
N MET A 481 -16.29 30.62 20.71
CA MET A 481 -15.02 30.91 20.01
C MET A 481 -13.78 30.37 20.73
N PRO A 482 -13.68 30.39 22.07
CA PRO A 482 -12.49 29.87 22.75
C PRO A 482 -12.21 28.40 22.44
N LEU A 483 -13.23 27.59 22.15
CA LEU A 483 -13.05 26.19 21.75
C LEU A 483 -12.45 26.09 20.35
N LEU A 484 -13.00 26.85 19.39
CA LEU A 484 -12.51 26.85 18.01
C LEU A 484 -11.12 27.49 17.87
N ALA A 485 -10.75 28.42 18.75
CA ALA A 485 -9.42 28.99 18.80
C ALA A 485 -8.31 27.95 19.04
N LYS A 486 -8.65 26.76 19.56
CA LYS A 486 -7.72 25.63 19.71
C LYS A 486 -7.20 25.06 18.38
N TYR A 487 -7.80 25.41 17.25
CA TYR A 487 -7.23 25.13 15.93
C TYR A 487 -6.01 26.00 15.60
N GLY A 488 -5.84 27.14 16.28
CA GLY A 488 -4.78 28.12 16.00
C GLY A 488 -3.38 27.54 15.80
N PRO A 489 -2.89 26.62 16.66
CA PRO A 489 -1.55 26.03 16.50
C PRO A 489 -1.33 25.24 15.20
N PHE A 490 -2.40 24.77 14.55
CA PHE A 490 -2.30 23.89 13.37
C PHE A 490 -2.41 24.64 12.05
N PHE A 491 -2.90 25.88 12.05
CA PHE A 491 -3.17 26.68 10.86
C PHE A 491 -2.30 27.94 10.85
N HIS A 492 -2.16 28.59 9.69
CA HIS A 492 -1.51 29.89 9.62
C HIS A 492 -2.31 30.93 10.44
N ASP A 493 -3.61 30.97 10.20
CA ASP A 493 -4.59 31.79 10.92
C ASP A 493 -5.95 31.08 10.94
N VAL A 494 -6.80 31.48 11.89
CA VAL A 494 -8.20 31.05 11.96
C VAL A 494 -9.10 32.26 11.72
N HIS A 495 -9.87 32.21 10.64
CA HIS A 495 -10.85 33.20 10.24
C HIS A 495 -12.24 32.82 10.75
N PHE A 496 -12.87 33.69 11.53
CA PHE A 496 -14.23 33.52 12.03
C PHE A 496 -15.24 34.33 11.22
N SER A 497 -16.11 33.66 10.47
CA SER A 497 -17.22 34.30 9.76
C SER A 497 -18.52 34.11 10.53
N MET A 498 -19.02 35.17 11.16
CA MET A 498 -20.21 35.10 12.02
C MET A 498 -21.03 36.40 11.93
N PRO A 499 -22.37 36.31 11.76
CA PRO A 499 -23.20 37.51 11.67
C PRO A 499 -23.14 38.32 12.97
N ASP A 500 -23.07 39.65 12.84
CA ASP A 500 -23.11 40.60 13.96
C ASP A 500 -21.99 40.37 15.01
N TYR A 501 -20.85 39.82 14.57
CA TYR A 501 -19.69 39.59 15.40
C TYR A 501 -19.01 40.91 15.82
N VAL A 502 -18.71 41.80 14.86
CA VAL A 502 -18.10 43.10 15.17
C VAL A 502 -19.17 44.18 15.19
N LYS A 503 -19.62 44.53 16.40
CA LYS A 503 -20.76 45.44 16.64
C LYS A 503 -20.54 46.88 16.14
N ASP A 504 -19.28 47.30 15.99
CA ASP A 504 -18.89 48.69 15.67
C ASP A 504 -18.27 48.87 14.26
N LYS A 505 -18.42 47.87 13.38
CA LYS A 505 -17.86 47.91 12.02
C LYS A 505 -18.95 47.91 10.94
N PRO A 506 -18.64 48.40 9.73
CA PRO A 506 -19.53 48.33 8.58
C PRO A 506 -20.00 46.90 8.29
N LYS A 507 -21.17 46.76 7.66
CA LYS A 507 -21.77 45.43 7.34
C LYS A 507 -20.91 44.60 6.38
N ASP A 508 -20.04 45.24 5.62
CA ASP A 508 -19.11 44.68 4.65
C ASP A 508 -17.68 44.48 5.22
N PHE A 509 -17.51 44.65 6.54
CA PHE A 509 -16.22 44.48 7.17
C PHE A 509 -15.66 43.07 6.99
N HIS A 510 -14.42 43.02 6.50
CA HIS A 510 -13.69 41.79 6.23
C HIS A 510 -12.19 42.01 6.49
N ASN A 511 -11.57 41.11 7.24
CA ASN A 511 -10.13 41.05 7.43
C ASN A 511 -9.65 39.59 7.44
N LEU A 512 -8.37 39.35 7.74
CA LEU A 512 -7.80 38.00 7.74
C LEU A 512 -8.42 37.07 8.80
N THR A 513 -8.80 37.58 9.97
CA THR A 513 -9.19 36.76 11.13
C THR A 513 -10.69 36.73 11.40
N HIS A 514 -11.48 37.64 10.84
CA HIS A 514 -12.93 37.66 11.02
C HIS A 514 -13.67 38.54 10.01
N ASP A 515 -14.94 38.21 9.83
CA ASP A 515 -15.91 39.02 9.11
C ASP A 515 -17.27 39.06 9.84
N SER A 516 -18.21 39.83 9.31
CA SER A 516 -19.58 39.90 9.84
C SER A 516 -20.65 39.56 8.79
N SER A 517 -20.33 38.61 7.90
CA SER A 517 -21.24 38.18 6.83
C SER A 517 -22.53 37.58 7.40
N LYS A 518 -23.65 38.10 6.89
CA LYS A 518 -25.01 37.59 7.18
C LYS A 518 -25.48 36.56 6.15
N ASP A 519 -24.68 36.33 5.12
CA ASP A 519 -25.04 35.42 4.05
C ASP A 519 -24.81 33.97 4.49
N THR A 520 -25.88 33.19 4.54
CA THR A 520 -25.84 31.76 4.87
C THR A 520 -25.98 30.89 3.62
N PHE A 521 -26.80 31.31 2.66
CA PHE A 521 -27.12 30.48 1.49
C PHE A 521 -26.06 30.58 0.38
N HIS A 522 -25.32 31.70 0.33
CA HIS A 522 -24.30 32.00 -0.67
C HIS A 522 -22.93 32.29 -0.04
N ILE A 523 -22.63 31.62 1.08
CA ILE A 523 -21.40 31.86 1.86
C ILE A 523 -20.10 31.72 1.06
N TYR A 524 -20.10 30.95 -0.03
CA TYR A 524 -18.97 30.82 -0.95
C TYR A 524 -18.52 32.16 -1.55
N LEU A 525 -19.41 33.16 -1.63
CA LEU A 525 -19.05 34.54 -2.00
C LEU A 525 -18.14 35.20 -0.96
N GLN A 526 -18.40 34.95 0.32
CA GLN A 526 -17.56 35.44 1.39
C GLN A 526 -16.21 34.72 1.40
N VAL A 527 -16.21 33.40 1.15
CA VAL A 527 -14.97 32.62 0.99
C VAL A 527 -14.13 33.14 -0.18
N ALA A 528 -14.77 33.47 -1.32
CA ALA A 528 -14.10 34.09 -2.47
C ALA A 528 -13.51 35.47 -2.12
N LYS A 529 -14.19 36.29 -1.31
CA LYS A 529 -13.62 37.56 -0.81
C LYS A 529 -12.38 37.34 0.04
N THR A 530 -12.37 36.32 0.90
CA THR A 530 -11.19 35.94 1.70
C THR A 530 -10.03 35.51 0.79
N MET A 531 -10.31 34.70 -0.23
CA MET A 531 -9.29 34.31 -1.22
C MET A 531 -8.73 35.52 -1.96
N GLN A 532 -9.59 36.46 -2.36
CA GLN A 532 -9.17 37.70 -3.02
C GLN A 532 -8.30 38.55 -2.08
N PHE A 533 -8.68 38.68 -0.80
CA PHE A 533 -7.88 39.36 0.22
C PHE A 533 -6.47 38.76 0.37
N ILE A 534 -6.34 37.43 0.30
CA ILE A 534 -5.04 36.73 0.32
C ILE A 534 -4.22 37.01 -0.96
N LEU A 535 -4.87 37.09 -2.13
CA LEU A 535 -4.19 37.37 -3.40
C LEU A 535 -3.73 38.83 -3.51
N ASP A 536 -4.47 39.77 -2.92
CA ASP A 536 -4.15 41.20 -2.92
C ASP A 536 -3.10 41.59 -1.86
N ALA A 537 -2.72 40.66 -0.99
CA ALA A 537 -1.74 40.91 0.06
C ALA A 537 -0.34 41.24 -0.52
N PRO A 538 0.39 42.22 0.04
CA PRO A 538 1.76 42.52 -0.36
C PRO A 538 2.66 41.28 -0.26
N ALA A 539 3.56 41.07 -1.22
CA ALA A 539 4.42 39.89 -1.31
C ALA A 539 5.36 39.70 -0.09
N ASP A 540 5.61 40.76 0.67
CA ASP A 540 6.41 40.81 1.90
C ASP A 540 5.58 40.67 3.19
N SER A 541 4.25 40.55 3.08
CA SER A 541 3.36 40.36 4.23
C SER A 541 3.20 38.88 4.60
N LYS A 542 2.98 38.59 5.90
CA LYS A 542 2.68 37.22 6.37
C LYS A 542 1.46 36.62 5.67
N THR A 543 0.48 37.43 5.31
CA THR A 543 -0.70 36.98 4.56
C THR A 543 -0.36 36.40 3.19
N ALA A 544 0.76 36.80 2.57
CA ALA A 544 1.20 36.24 1.30
C ALA A 544 1.74 34.80 1.43
N GLU A 545 2.17 34.39 2.63
CA GLU A 545 2.65 33.02 2.93
C GLU A 545 1.53 31.99 2.86
N ILE A 546 0.27 32.41 3.01
CA ILE A 546 -0.90 31.54 2.91
C ILE A 546 -0.98 30.95 1.50
N ASP A 547 -0.97 29.62 1.42
CA ASP A 547 -0.95 28.85 0.17
C ASP A 547 -2.26 28.09 -0.11
N SER A 548 -3.21 28.15 0.80
CA SER A 548 -4.46 27.40 0.74
C SER A 548 -5.51 27.89 1.74
N LEU A 549 -6.78 27.55 1.50
CA LEU A 549 -7.90 27.85 2.40
C LEU A 549 -8.71 26.58 2.66
N LEU A 550 -8.93 26.27 3.94
CA LEU A 550 -9.83 25.21 4.41
C LEU A 550 -11.09 25.84 4.99
N PHE A 551 -12.22 25.66 4.34
CA PHE A 551 -13.52 26.10 4.83
C PHE A 551 -14.19 24.96 5.59
N PHE A 552 -14.76 25.27 6.75
CA PHE A 552 -15.71 24.37 7.39
C PHE A 552 -16.78 25.10 8.22
N HIS A 553 -17.95 24.49 8.31
CA HIS A 553 -19.04 24.96 9.15
C HIS A 553 -18.78 24.62 10.61
N PHE A 554 -19.32 25.41 11.55
CA PHE A 554 -18.97 25.28 12.97
C PHE A 554 -19.30 23.93 13.61
N ASP A 555 -20.34 23.24 13.13
CA ASP A 555 -20.74 21.93 13.62
C ASP A 555 -19.98 20.82 12.91
N ALA A 556 -19.04 21.16 12.03
CA ALA A 556 -18.03 20.26 11.53
C ALA A 556 -16.76 20.30 12.40
N TRP A 557 -16.08 19.16 12.48
CA TRP A 557 -14.79 19.03 13.13
C TRP A 557 -13.79 18.37 12.19
N ILE A 558 -12.51 18.71 12.40
CA ILE A 558 -11.38 18.22 11.60
C ILE A 558 -10.26 17.87 12.58
N ASP A 559 -9.56 16.75 12.35
CA ASP A 559 -8.30 16.41 13.01
C ASP A 559 -7.13 16.85 12.11
N PRO A 560 -6.45 17.98 12.41
CA PRO A 560 -5.46 18.55 11.50
C PRO A 560 -4.29 17.61 11.20
N LEU A 561 -3.80 16.87 12.21
CA LEU A 561 -2.67 15.96 12.05
C LEU A 561 -3.03 14.69 11.28
N ALA A 562 -4.29 14.31 11.26
CA ALA A 562 -4.73 13.14 10.50
C ALA A 562 -4.73 13.36 8.97
N PHE A 563 -4.52 14.60 8.51
CA PHE A 563 -4.28 14.93 7.10
C PHE A 563 -2.80 14.87 6.72
N ASN A 564 -1.93 14.39 7.61
CA ASN A 564 -0.52 14.16 7.27
C ASN A 564 -0.42 13.15 6.10
N GLY A 565 0.26 13.56 5.03
CA GLY A 565 0.36 12.77 3.79
C GLY A 565 -0.80 12.93 2.79
N ALA A 566 -1.80 13.77 3.07
CA ALA A 566 -2.81 14.13 2.07
C ALA A 566 -2.23 15.07 0.98
N ASN A 567 -2.81 15.06 -0.22
CA ASN A 567 -2.32 15.86 -1.34
C ASN A 567 -2.81 17.31 -1.25
N MET A 568 -2.04 18.17 -0.59
CA MET A 568 -2.32 19.61 -0.43
C MET A 568 -2.37 20.40 -1.74
N HIS A 569 -1.98 19.80 -2.87
CA HIS A 569 -2.09 20.46 -4.16
C HIS A 569 -3.47 20.27 -4.80
N ASN A 570 -4.24 19.27 -4.41
CA ASN A 570 -5.59 19.03 -4.95
C ASN A 570 -6.66 19.74 -4.12
N ILE A 571 -7.79 20.03 -4.75
CA ILE A 571 -9.01 20.46 -4.05
C ILE A 571 -9.53 19.26 -3.29
N TRP A 572 -9.98 19.44 -2.04
CA TRP A 572 -10.66 18.38 -1.33
C TRP A 572 -12.12 18.71 -1.09
N PHE A 573 -12.98 17.74 -1.37
CA PHE A 573 -14.41 17.86 -1.18
C PHE A 573 -15.00 16.54 -0.70
N PRO A 574 -15.92 16.52 0.29
CA PRO A 574 -16.49 15.29 0.81
C PRO A 574 -17.32 14.55 -0.26
N ASP A 575 -17.11 13.24 -0.43
CA ASP A 575 -17.97 12.42 -1.31
C ASP A 575 -19.23 11.98 -0.58
N VAL A 576 -19.09 11.37 0.60
CA VAL A 576 -20.20 10.85 1.41
C VAL A 576 -19.86 11.02 2.89
N PHE A 577 -20.85 11.36 3.72
CA PHE A 577 -20.77 11.09 5.16
C PHE A 577 -21.60 9.83 5.47
N ASP A 578 -21.10 8.98 6.37
CA ASP A 578 -21.54 7.59 6.56
C ASP A 578 -23.08 7.41 6.66
N VAL A 579 -23.56 6.33 6.03
CA VAL A 579 -24.99 6.11 5.72
C VAL A 579 -25.64 5.35 6.87
N ALA A 580 -26.30 6.05 7.80
CA ALA A 580 -27.20 5.38 8.74
C ALA A 580 -28.50 4.97 8.00
N PRO A 581 -28.82 3.67 7.85
CA PRO A 581 -30.15 3.23 7.44
C PRO A 581 -31.13 3.40 8.62
N PRO A 582 -32.43 3.69 8.39
CA PRO A 582 -33.16 3.49 7.15
C PRO A 582 -33.59 4.77 6.41
N ALA A 583 -33.12 5.97 6.78
CA ALA A 583 -33.52 7.21 6.13
C ALA A 583 -32.49 8.35 6.26
N GLY A 584 -32.01 8.86 5.13
CA GLY A 584 -31.52 10.24 4.97
C GLY A 584 -30.09 10.52 5.40
N GLY A 585 -29.14 10.45 4.45
CA GLY A 585 -27.72 10.70 4.69
C GLY A 585 -27.10 11.88 3.90
N GLY A 586 -27.87 12.90 3.50
CA GLY A 586 -27.38 14.14 2.85
C GLY A 586 -26.85 14.03 1.39
N PRO A 587 -26.43 15.15 0.76
CA PRO A 587 -25.93 15.19 -0.62
C PRO A 587 -24.55 14.56 -0.80
N ARG A 588 -24.54 13.37 -1.42
CA ARG A 588 -23.35 12.80 -2.04
C ARG A 588 -22.83 13.74 -3.13
N PHE A 589 -21.51 13.88 -3.24
CA PHE A 589 -20.93 14.55 -4.40
C PHE A 589 -21.29 13.79 -5.68
N PHE A 590 -22.17 14.37 -6.49
CA PHE A 590 -22.65 13.73 -7.71
C PHE A 590 -23.15 14.77 -8.70
N CYS A 591 -22.80 14.58 -9.98
CA CYS A 591 -23.24 15.44 -11.08
C CYS A 591 -24.24 14.71 -11.97
N THR A 592 -25.38 15.35 -12.26
CA THR A 592 -26.51 14.74 -12.98
C THR A 592 -27.23 15.74 -13.86
N ASN A 593 -27.94 15.23 -14.86
CA ASN A 593 -28.94 15.95 -15.64
C ASN A 593 -30.36 15.44 -15.37
N ASN A 594 -30.51 14.44 -14.48
CA ASN A 594 -31.76 13.77 -14.19
C ASN A 594 -32.23 14.09 -12.77
N THR A 595 -33.34 14.81 -12.66
CA THR A 595 -33.97 15.20 -11.39
C THR A 595 -34.53 14.02 -10.60
N LYS A 596 -34.73 12.86 -11.22
CA LYS A 596 -35.17 11.63 -10.54
C LYS A 596 -34.02 10.78 -10.00
N ALA A 597 -32.79 11.09 -10.37
CA ALA A 597 -31.62 10.30 -9.94
C ALA A 597 -31.25 10.55 -8.48
N TYR A 598 -31.74 11.63 -7.86
CA TYR A 598 -31.38 12.02 -6.51
C TYR A 598 -32.60 12.61 -5.78
N ASN A 599 -32.91 12.12 -4.58
CA ASN A 599 -34.06 12.57 -3.79
C ASN A 599 -33.60 13.55 -2.69
N TRP A 600 -33.61 14.85 -3.03
CA TRP A 600 -33.21 15.93 -2.13
C TRP A 600 -34.14 17.13 -2.27
N TRP A 601 -34.44 17.79 -1.15
CA TRP A 601 -35.49 18.81 -1.05
C TRP A 601 -35.30 19.96 -2.05
N GLY A 602 -34.07 20.41 -2.28
CA GLY A 602 -33.82 21.52 -3.20
C GLY A 602 -34.02 21.18 -4.68
N ILE A 603 -34.19 19.90 -5.06
CA ILE A 603 -34.67 19.53 -6.40
C ILE A 603 -36.14 19.90 -6.56
N ASN A 604 -36.97 19.67 -5.53
CA ASN A 604 -38.39 20.07 -5.53
C ASN A 604 -38.54 21.58 -5.63
N ASP A 605 -37.65 22.33 -4.97
CA ASP A 605 -37.60 23.80 -5.01
C ASP A 605 -36.88 24.36 -6.25
N ARG A 606 -36.54 23.50 -7.23
CA ARG A 606 -35.91 23.90 -8.51
C ARG A 606 -34.58 24.66 -8.36
N LEU A 607 -33.86 24.47 -7.25
CA LEU A 607 -32.60 25.19 -6.97
C LEU A 607 -31.50 24.91 -8.01
N HIS A 608 -31.55 23.76 -8.67
CA HIS A 608 -30.60 23.36 -9.73
C HIS A 608 -30.72 24.21 -11.02
N HIS A 609 -31.88 24.82 -11.32
CA HIS A 609 -32.04 25.63 -12.53
C HIS A 609 -31.13 26.86 -12.55
N ALA A 610 -30.91 27.49 -11.40
CA ALA A 610 -29.99 28.62 -11.29
C ALA A 610 -28.54 28.20 -11.60
N SER A 611 -28.15 26.98 -11.22
CA SER A 611 -26.82 26.43 -11.52
C SER A 611 -26.63 26.16 -13.02
N LEU A 612 -27.66 25.64 -13.70
CA LEU A 612 -27.63 25.45 -15.15
C LEU A 612 -27.51 26.78 -15.90
N ALA A 613 -28.25 27.81 -15.46
CA ALA A 613 -28.16 29.15 -16.03
C ALA A 613 -26.77 29.77 -15.83
N ALA A 614 -26.20 29.65 -14.62
CA ALA A 614 -24.84 30.10 -14.34
C ALA A 614 -23.81 29.36 -15.21
N SER A 615 -23.93 28.04 -15.35
CA SER A 615 -23.03 27.21 -16.16
C SER A 615 -23.08 27.58 -17.65
N ALA A 616 -24.28 27.88 -18.17
CA ALA A 616 -24.43 28.37 -19.55
C ALA A 616 -23.75 29.73 -19.77
N VAL A 617 -23.73 30.60 -18.75
CA VAL A 617 -23.00 31.87 -18.81
C VAL A 617 -21.49 31.64 -18.78
N VAL A 618 -20.99 30.70 -17.96
CA VAL A 618 -19.56 30.36 -17.94
C VAL A 618 -19.09 29.86 -19.32
N ASP A 619 -19.87 28.98 -19.95
CA ASP A 619 -19.61 28.46 -21.30
C ASP A 619 -19.60 29.58 -22.36
N HIS A 620 -20.44 30.61 -22.19
CA HIS A 620 -20.52 31.73 -23.13
C HIS A 620 -19.31 32.68 -23.09
N PHE A 621 -18.58 32.74 -21.98
CA PHE A 621 -17.44 33.65 -21.84
C PHE A 621 -16.20 33.26 -22.68
N ASP A 622 -16.22 32.11 -23.38
CA ASP A 622 -15.12 31.58 -24.21
C ASP A 622 -13.77 31.60 -23.49
N LEU A 623 -13.81 31.20 -22.21
CA LEU A 623 -12.65 30.99 -21.37
C LEU A 623 -12.26 29.51 -21.47
N ASP A 624 -11.01 29.15 -21.16
CA ASP A 624 -10.49 27.77 -21.19
C ASP A 624 -11.12 26.85 -20.11
N TYR A 625 -12.43 26.97 -19.85
CA TYR A 625 -13.22 26.13 -18.96
C TYR A 625 -13.99 25.08 -19.76
N VAL A 626 -13.97 23.84 -19.25
CA VAL A 626 -14.78 22.73 -19.75
C VAL A 626 -16.03 22.65 -18.90
N VAL A 627 -17.19 22.98 -19.48
CA VAL A 627 -18.47 23.05 -18.77
C VAL A 627 -19.52 22.19 -19.48
N ASP A 628 -20.20 21.33 -18.73
CA ASP A 628 -21.40 20.62 -19.21
C ASP A 628 -22.66 21.39 -18.80
N THR A 629 -23.19 22.20 -19.71
CA THR A 629 -24.37 23.06 -19.47
C THR A 629 -25.67 22.27 -19.25
N SER A 630 -25.65 20.95 -19.44
CA SER A 630 -26.81 20.07 -19.22
C SER A 630 -26.84 19.46 -17.82
N LYS A 631 -25.76 19.58 -17.04
CA LYS A 631 -25.61 18.94 -15.73
C LYS A 631 -25.42 19.96 -14.61
N TRP A 632 -25.82 19.58 -13.41
CA TRP A 632 -25.46 20.26 -12.17
C TRP A 632 -24.86 19.26 -11.19
N CYS A 633 -24.05 19.74 -10.25
CA CYS A 633 -23.51 18.91 -9.18
C CYS A 633 -24.16 19.27 -7.86
N THR A 634 -24.34 18.28 -7.00
CA THR A 634 -24.78 18.43 -5.61
C THR A 634 -23.73 17.84 -4.69
N GLY A 635 -23.60 18.37 -3.48
CA GLY A 635 -22.65 17.86 -2.50
C GLY A 635 -22.63 18.69 -1.23
N TRP A 636 -22.15 18.10 -0.15
CA TRP A 636 -21.99 18.78 1.14
C TRP A 636 -20.87 19.81 1.11
N SER A 637 -21.24 21.09 1.05
CA SER A 637 -20.30 22.21 1.04
C SER A 637 -19.88 22.71 2.43
N ASP A 638 -20.18 21.95 3.49
CA ASP A 638 -19.85 22.30 4.88
C ASP A 638 -18.39 22.07 5.23
N ILE A 639 -17.63 21.36 4.39
CA ILE A 639 -16.18 21.18 4.54
C ILE A 639 -15.58 21.15 3.13
N TYR A 640 -14.59 21.98 2.84
CA TYR A 640 -13.80 21.86 1.60
C TYR A 640 -12.46 22.59 1.69
N TYR A 641 -11.47 22.08 0.97
CA TYR A 641 -10.11 22.62 0.92
C TYR A 641 -9.78 23.07 -0.50
N ILE A 642 -9.27 24.29 -0.65
CA ILE A 642 -8.88 24.85 -1.95
C ILE A 642 -7.44 25.39 -1.87
N PRO A 643 -6.52 24.85 -2.68
CA PRO A 643 -5.18 25.40 -2.85
C PRO A 643 -5.18 26.76 -3.57
N LYS A 644 -4.25 27.65 -3.23
CA LYS A 644 -4.10 29.01 -3.79
C LYS A 644 -4.02 29.04 -5.31
N ARG A 645 -3.47 27.99 -5.94
CA ARG A 645 -3.40 27.87 -7.40
C ARG A 645 -4.77 27.87 -8.08
N PHE A 646 -5.84 27.57 -7.36
CA PHE A 646 -7.22 27.57 -7.85
C PHE A 646 -8.06 28.74 -7.31
N PHE A 647 -7.49 29.66 -6.53
CA PHE A 647 -8.23 30.80 -5.99
C PHE A 647 -8.82 31.67 -7.10
N ALA A 648 -8.04 31.98 -8.14
CA ALA A 648 -8.53 32.81 -9.25
C ALA A 648 -9.74 32.16 -9.95
N ASP A 649 -9.68 30.85 -10.21
CA ASP A 649 -10.80 30.11 -10.80
C ASP A 649 -12.03 30.10 -9.88
N PHE A 650 -11.82 29.80 -8.59
CA PHE A 650 -12.89 29.76 -7.61
C PHE A 650 -13.57 31.12 -7.40
N ILE A 651 -12.80 32.21 -7.32
CA ILE A 651 -13.30 33.58 -7.17
C ILE A 651 -14.16 33.95 -8.39
N PHE A 652 -13.63 33.71 -9.59
CA PHE A 652 -14.33 34.03 -10.82
C PHE A 652 -15.65 33.26 -10.93
N LEU A 653 -15.62 31.94 -10.78
CA LEU A 653 -16.82 31.11 -10.86
C LEU A 653 -17.81 31.44 -9.73
N SER A 654 -17.32 31.71 -8.52
CA SER A 654 -18.17 32.15 -7.40
C SER A 654 -18.91 33.44 -7.71
N SER A 655 -18.28 34.41 -8.38
CA SER A 655 -18.94 35.66 -8.77
C SER A 655 -20.12 35.44 -9.73
N ILE A 656 -19.96 34.54 -10.71
CA ILE A 656 -21.01 34.18 -11.67
C ILE A 656 -22.15 33.45 -10.96
N PHE A 657 -21.83 32.38 -10.23
CA PHE A 657 -22.83 31.58 -9.52
C PHE A 657 -23.57 32.42 -8.45
N GLY A 658 -22.89 33.37 -7.81
CA GLY A 658 -23.50 34.35 -6.91
C GLY A 658 -24.46 35.31 -7.61
N GLY A 659 -24.14 35.77 -8.82
CA GLY A 659 -25.04 36.58 -9.64
C GLY A 659 -26.38 35.90 -9.92
N PHE A 660 -26.37 34.57 -10.07
CA PHE A 660 -27.57 33.75 -10.21
C PHE A 660 -28.18 33.28 -8.88
N SER A 661 -27.61 33.68 -7.75
CA SER A 661 -28.04 33.26 -6.41
C SER A 661 -28.13 31.74 -6.26
N VAL A 662 -27.15 31.00 -6.77
CA VAL A 662 -27.11 29.53 -6.67
C VAL A 662 -26.81 29.11 -5.23
N PHE A 663 -27.62 28.20 -4.67
CA PHE A 663 -27.42 27.71 -3.30
C PHE A 663 -26.07 26.98 -3.14
N HIS A 664 -25.35 27.20 -2.03
CA HIS A 664 -23.97 26.71 -1.84
C HIS A 664 -23.78 25.19 -1.98
N GLU A 665 -24.74 24.34 -1.57
CA GLU A 665 -24.68 22.87 -1.78
C GLU A 665 -24.86 22.43 -3.26
N ILE A 666 -25.10 23.39 -4.16
CA ILE A 666 -25.10 23.19 -5.62
C ILE A 666 -23.96 24.00 -6.25
N ALA A 667 -23.77 25.25 -5.80
CA ALA A 667 -22.77 26.15 -6.34
C ALA A 667 -21.36 25.60 -6.12
N VAL A 668 -20.96 25.31 -4.88
CA VAL A 668 -19.59 24.87 -4.59
C VAL A 668 -19.26 23.55 -5.29
N PRO A 669 -20.09 22.49 -5.22
CA PRO A 669 -19.84 21.25 -5.97
C PRO A 669 -19.71 21.46 -7.48
N THR A 670 -20.55 22.31 -8.06
CA THR A 670 -20.51 22.60 -9.50
C THR A 670 -19.25 23.39 -9.85
N ILE A 671 -18.86 24.39 -9.04
CA ILE A 671 -17.64 25.18 -9.22
C ILE A 671 -16.40 24.28 -9.18
N VAL A 672 -16.27 23.43 -8.14
CA VAL A 672 -15.10 22.54 -8.04
C VAL A 672 -15.07 21.48 -9.15
N HIS A 673 -16.23 21.03 -9.63
CA HIS A 673 -16.30 20.14 -10.79
C HIS A 673 -15.84 20.83 -12.08
N ILE A 674 -16.27 22.07 -12.32
CA ILE A 674 -15.79 22.86 -13.47
C ILE A 674 -14.27 23.03 -13.39
N ILE A 675 -13.72 23.36 -12.22
CA ILE A 675 -12.26 23.47 -12.03
C ILE A 675 -11.58 22.13 -12.31
N ASP A 676 -12.14 21.02 -11.82
CA ASP A 676 -11.60 19.68 -12.03
C ASP A 676 -11.51 19.32 -13.52
N GLU A 677 -12.62 19.44 -14.23
CA GLU A 677 -12.72 19.12 -15.66
C GLU A 677 -11.81 20.02 -16.51
N SER A 678 -11.64 21.29 -16.11
CA SER A 678 -10.88 22.30 -16.85
C SER A 678 -9.39 22.28 -16.57
N ARG A 679 -8.96 21.91 -15.36
CA ARG A 679 -7.57 22.03 -14.91
C ARG A 679 -6.84 20.68 -14.77
N ARG A 680 -7.54 19.56 -14.91
CA ARG A 680 -6.90 18.22 -14.95
C ARG A 680 -5.98 18.07 -16.16
N ARG A 681 -4.81 17.46 -15.95
CA ARG A 681 -3.85 17.16 -17.03
C ARG A 681 -4.15 15.85 -17.76
N HIS A 682 -4.88 14.94 -17.09
CA HIS A 682 -5.23 13.63 -17.61
C HIS A 682 -6.71 13.34 -17.36
N PRO A 683 -7.42 12.67 -18.30
CA PRO A 683 -8.84 12.33 -18.13
C PRO A 683 -9.15 11.44 -16.93
N THR A 684 -8.15 10.71 -16.42
CA THR A 684 -8.30 9.72 -15.34
C THR A 684 -7.79 10.20 -13.98
N HIS A 685 -7.16 11.37 -13.91
CA HIS A 685 -6.61 11.95 -12.68
C HIS A 685 -7.07 13.40 -12.56
N GLY A 686 -8.12 13.60 -11.75
CA GLY A 686 -8.63 14.93 -11.40
C GLY A 686 -7.66 15.73 -10.53
N VAL A 687 -7.96 17.02 -10.42
CA VAL A 687 -7.43 17.92 -9.39
C VAL A 687 -8.36 18.00 -8.17
N LEU A 688 -9.46 17.25 -8.17
CA LEU A 688 -10.40 17.07 -7.06
C LEU A 688 -10.18 15.70 -6.38
N ASP A 689 -9.83 15.70 -5.09
CA ASP A 689 -9.77 14.51 -4.25
C ASP A 689 -11.00 14.46 -3.32
N HIS A 690 -11.60 13.27 -3.24
CA HIS A 690 -12.79 13.05 -2.42
C HIS A 690 -12.44 12.60 -1.01
N ILE A 691 -12.99 13.27 0.01
CA ILE A 691 -12.88 12.82 1.41
C ILE A 691 -14.09 11.93 1.72
N SER A 692 -13.85 10.64 1.97
CA SER A 692 -14.92 9.66 2.19
C SER A 692 -14.97 9.10 3.61
N ASP A 693 -14.09 9.56 4.50
CA ASP A 693 -13.95 9.07 5.87
C ASP A 693 -14.39 10.08 6.92
N CYS A 694 -15.22 11.07 6.54
CA CYS A 694 -15.86 11.96 7.48
C CYS A 694 -17.12 11.32 8.09
N TRP A 695 -17.34 11.52 9.40
CA TRP A 695 -18.52 11.04 10.10
C TRP A 695 -19.70 12.01 10.02
N GLY A 696 -20.94 11.51 9.94
CA GLY A 696 -22.16 12.29 10.18
C GLY A 696 -23.15 12.25 9.02
N SER A 697 -24.24 13.03 9.10
CA SER A 697 -25.14 13.36 7.99
C SER A 697 -26.16 14.42 8.43
N CYS A 698 -27.04 14.89 7.53
CA CYS A 698 -28.11 15.84 7.87
C CYS A 698 -28.96 15.36 9.05
N CYS A 699 -29.19 14.04 9.11
CA CYS A 699 -30.13 13.37 10.00
C CYS A 699 -29.44 12.56 11.11
N ALA A 700 -28.10 12.51 11.13
CA ALA A 700 -27.37 11.92 12.23
C ALA A 700 -27.42 12.84 13.45
N SER A 701 -27.71 12.27 14.61
CA SER A 701 -27.68 12.97 15.90
C SER A 701 -26.69 12.25 16.81
N HIS A 702 -25.77 13.01 17.40
CA HIS A 702 -24.78 12.58 18.41
C HIS A 702 -23.70 11.63 17.86
N PRO A 703 -22.49 12.14 17.54
CA PRO A 703 -21.35 11.28 17.24
C PRO A 703 -20.92 10.47 18.47
N PRO A 704 -20.75 9.14 18.34
CA PRO A 704 -20.18 8.36 19.43
C PRO A 704 -18.69 8.71 19.58
N ALA A 705 -18.21 8.67 20.82
CA ALA A 705 -16.89 9.21 21.20
C ALA A 705 -15.71 8.57 20.44
N ASP A 706 -15.82 7.28 20.12
CA ASP A 706 -14.87 6.50 19.34
C ASP A 706 -14.78 6.97 17.87
N GLU A 707 -15.89 7.36 17.26
CA GLU A 707 -15.94 7.91 15.91
C GLU A 707 -15.31 9.32 15.84
N ILE A 708 -15.50 10.15 16.87
CA ILE A 708 -14.86 11.49 16.97
C ILE A 708 -13.33 11.37 16.98
N ILE A 709 -12.81 10.33 17.66
CA ILE A 709 -11.37 10.11 17.83
C ILE A 709 -10.77 9.40 16.60
N SER A 710 -11.49 8.48 15.97
CA SER A 710 -10.96 7.64 14.89
C SER A 710 -11.05 8.28 13.50
N ARG A 711 -12.03 9.15 13.25
CA ARG A 711 -12.29 9.78 11.95
C ARG A 711 -11.53 11.10 11.79
N ARG A 712 -11.10 11.39 10.56
CA ARG A 712 -10.34 12.62 10.24
C ARG A 712 -11.19 13.89 10.26
N CYS A 713 -12.49 13.74 10.07
CA CYS A 713 -13.44 14.83 10.00
C CYS A 713 -14.84 14.32 10.37
N GLY A 714 -15.75 15.24 10.63
CA GLY A 714 -17.17 14.93 10.75
C GLY A 714 -18.04 16.16 10.83
N HIS A 715 -19.35 15.95 10.94
CA HIS A 715 -20.38 16.97 10.97
C HIS A 715 -21.45 16.68 12.04
N ARG A 716 -22.20 17.70 12.48
CA ARG A 716 -23.14 17.69 13.62
C ARG A 716 -22.51 17.51 15.02
N LEU A 717 -21.39 18.18 15.30
CA LEU A 717 -20.86 18.25 16.66
C LEU A 717 -21.74 19.15 17.55
N ASP A 718 -22.38 18.58 18.58
CA ASP A 718 -23.22 19.36 19.50
C ASP A 718 -22.39 19.97 20.65
N TYR A 719 -22.15 21.27 20.55
CA TYR A 719 -21.47 22.10 21.56
C TYR A 719 -22.18 22.18 22.92
N ARG A 720 -23.38 21.62 23.07
CA ARG A 720 -24.10 21.52 24.34
C ARG A 720 -23.76 20.25 25.12
N GLU A 721 -23.09 19.29 24.49
CA GLU A 721 -22.78 17.98 25.07
C GLU A 721 -21.29 17.82 25.38
N ASP A 722 -21.00 16.95 26.36
CA ASP A 722 -19.64 16.66 26.80
C ASP A 722 -18.77 16.03 25.69
N VAL A 723 -19.38 15.40 24.67
CA VAL A 723 -18.67 14.78 23.53
C VAL A 723 -17.86 15.81 22.72
N THR A 724 -18.27 17.08 22.72
CA THR A 724 -17.51 18.16 22.07
C THR A 724 -16.14 18.36 22.71
N MET A 725 -16.05 18.21 24.03
CA MET A 725 -14.79 18.38 24.76
C MET A 725 -13.79 17.27 24.43
N ILE A 726 -14.23 16.08 24.03
CA ILE A 726 -13.36 14.98 23.61
C ILE A 726 -12.49 15.42 22.42
N HIS A 727 -13.10 16.03 21.41
CA HIS A 727 -12.40 16.54 20.24
C HIS A 727 -11.41 17.67 20.60
N PHE A 728 -11.89 18.68 21.33
CA PHE A 728 -11.08 19.85 21.65
C PHE A 728 -9.98 19.59 22.67
N ASN A 729 -10.12 18.59 23.54
CA ASN A 729 -9.04 18.15 24.43
C ASN A 729 -7.96 17.37 23.65
N ARG A 730 -8.36 16.60 22.62
CA ARG A 730 -7.41 15.98 21.70
C ARG A 730 -6.57 17.03 20.95
N LEU A 731 -7.20 18.12 20.49
CA LEU A 731 -6.47 19.23 19.84
C LEU A 731 -5.45 19.89 20.77
N ASP A 732 -5.80 20.14 22.04
CA ASP A 732 -4.85 20.67 23.03
C ASP A 732 -3.65 19.72 23.21
N ALA A 733 -3.91 18.41 23.32
CA ALA A 733 -2.86 17.41 23.45
C ALA A 733 -1.95 17.39 22.22
N GLN A 734 -2.52 17.38 21.01
CA GLN A 734 -1.76 17.41 19.75
C GLN A 734 -0.96 18.72 19.59
N ALA A 735 -1.50 19.86 20.02
CA ALA A 735 -0.84 21.16 19.91
C ALA A 735 0.45 21.22 20.72
N THR A 736 0.52 20.52 21.87
CA THR A 736 1.74 20.44 22.68
C THR A 736 2.88 19.66 22.00
N MET A 737 2.59 18.86 20.98
CA MET A 737 3.58 18.08 20.23
C MET A 737 4.16 18.83 19.03
N LEU A 738 3.51 19.93 18.59
CA LEU A 738 4.00 20.73 17.46
C LEU A 738 5.30 21.44 17.81
N GLY A 739 6.29 21.37 16.92
CA GLY A 739 7.60 21.98 17.16
C GLY A 739 8.60 21.06 17.87
N ASP A 740 8.18 19.88 18.34
CA ASP A 740 9.08 18.88 18.91
C ASP A 740 9.84 18.12 17.79
N PRO A 741 11.11 17.73 18.05
CA PRO A 741 11.84 16.85 17.15
C PRO A 741 11.14 15.49 17.08
N ILE A 742 10.83 15.05 15.86
CA ILE A 742 10.14 13.79 15.61
C ILE A 742 11.03 12.63 16.05
N SER A 743 10.65 11.99 17.16
CA SER A 743 11.15 10.68 17.55
C SER A 743 10.29 9.58 16.93
N ASP A 744 10.87 8.42 16.58
CA ASP A 744 10.17 7.27 15.99
C ASP A 744 8.95 6.79 16.82
N ILE A 745 8.89 7.16 18.11
CA ILE A 745 7.82 6.81 19.06
C ILE A 745 6.60 7.74 18.91
N GLN A 746 6.79 9.02 18.53
CA GLN A 746 5.69 9.98 18.35
C GLN A 746 4.90 9.70 17.06
N TYR A 747 5.56 9.26 15.98
CA TYR A 747 4.86 8.83 14.76
C TYR A 747 4.05 7.56 14.97
N ALA A 748 4.62 6.58 15.70
CA ALA A 748 3.89 5.37 16.07
C ALA A 748 2.70 5.70 16.98
N ASN A 749 2.86 6.61 17.95
CA ASN A 749 1.75 7.07 18.78
C ASN A 749 0.69 7.86 18.00
N LEU A 750 1.01 8.63 16.96
CA LEU A 750 -0.02 9.33 16.17
C LEU A 750 -0.92 8.35 15.38
N ASP A 751 -0.38 7.23 14.90
CA ASP A 751 -1.14 6.15 14.27
C ASP A 751 -1.79 5.17 15.28
N ASP A 752 -1.13 4.87 16.42
CA ASP A 752 -1.64 4.02 17.53
C ASP A 752 -2.65 4.74 18.45
N GLN A 753 -2.69 6.07 18.45
CA GLN A 753 -3.65 6.85 19.26
C GLN A 753 -5.10 6.72 18.79
N LYS A 754 -5.33 6.19 17.58
CA LYS A 754 -6.65 5.70 17.17
C LYS A 754 -7.20 4.61 18.09
N GLY A 755 -6.32 3.84 18.74
CA GLY A 755 -6.69 2.82 19.74
C GLY A 755 -6.46 3.24 21.19
N ALA A 756 -5.42 4.04 21.48
CA ALA A 756 -5.00 4.34 22.86
C ALA A 756 -5.86 5.41 23.58
N PHE A 757 -6.42 6.39 22.86
CA PHE A 757 -7.25 7.44 23.47
C PHE A 757 -8.63 6.96 23.94
N SER A 758 -9.09 5.80 23.44
CA SER A 758 -10.33 5.16 23.86
C SER A 758 -10.26 4.75 25.35
N ALA A 759 -9.18 4.10 25.78
CA ALA A 759 -9.13 3.50 27.12
C ALA A 759 -8.85 4.53 28.24
N GLU A 760 -7.94 5.49 28.03
CA GLU A 760 -7.57 6.46 29.07
C GLU A 760 -8.57 7.63 29.18
N THR A 761 -9.17 8.07 28.08
CA THR A 761 -10.19 9.14 28.09
C THR A 761 -11.54 8.65 28.60
N LEU A 762 -11.97 7.43 28.25
CA LEU A 762 -13.20 6.83 28.81
C LEU A 762 -13.07 6.56 30.31
N ASN A 763 -11.86 6.26 30.80
CA ASN A 763 -11.61 6.11 32.24
C ASN A 763 -11.53 7.45 32.99
N ALA A 764 -11.08 8.52 32.34
CA ALA A 764 -11.07 9.87 32.92
C ALA A 764 -12.47 10.54 33.00
N ILE A 765 -13.45 10.05 32.22
CA ILE A 765 -14.85 10.54 32.22
C ILE A 765 -15.71 9.85 33.31
N SER A 766 -15.17 8.87 34.03
CA SER A 766 -15.86 8.26 35.18
C SER A 766 -15.63 9.06 36.47
N ILE A 767 -16.19 10.28 36.58
CA ILE A 767 -16.33 10.95 37.88
C ILE A 767 -17.77 11.45 38.09
N ASP A 768 -18.43 10.72 38.99
CA ASP A 768 -19.42 11.12 39.99
C ASP A 768 -20.86 11.45 39.57
N LYS A 769 -21.75 10.46 39.77
CA LYS A 769 -23.20 10.64 39.81
C LYS A 769 -23.59 11.28 41.15
N GLY A 770 -23.66 12.62 41.17
CA GLY A 770 -24.41 13.41 42.17
C GLY A 770 -25.73 13.94 41.59
N PRO A 771 -26.78 14.17 42.41
CA PRO A 771 -28.16 14.06 41.95
C PRO A 771 -28.65 15.28 41.15
N ALA A 772 -29.35 14.98 40.06
CA ALA A 772 -30.14 15.92 39.27
C ALA A 772 -31.17 16.68 40.12
N LYS A 773 -31.20 18.01 39.97
CA LYS A 773 -32.39 18.83 40.19
C LYS A 773 -32.46 19.97 39.18
N ASP A 774 -33.71 20.16 38.74
CA ASP A 774 -34.32 21.30 38.06
C ASP A 774 -34.23 21.34 36.54
N ALA A 775 -35.28 20.75 35.95
CA ALA A 775 -35.64 20.78 34.55
C ALA A 775 -36.05 22.18 34.06
N ALA A 776 -35.74 22.47 32.80
CA ALA A 776 -36.43 23.50 31.99
C ALA A 776 -36.96 22.89 30.68
N ASP A 777 -38.13 23.39 30.30
CA ASP A 777 -39.21 22.84 29.47
C ASP A 777 -38.90 22.61 27.96
N PRO A 778 -39.22 21.44 27.35
CA PRO A 778 -38.97 21.15 25.93
C PRO A 778 -39.99 21.77 24.94
N LYS A 779 -40.83 22.72 25.36
CA LYS A 779 -41.88 23.31 24.48
C LYS A 779 -41.48 24.57 23.70
N GLY A 780 -40.25 25.06 23.86
CA GLY A 780 -39.75 26.27 23.18
C GLY A 780 -39.44 26.06 21.69
N ASP A 781 -38.86 24.92 21.33
CA ASP A 781 -38.27 24.70 19.99
C ASP A 781 -39.30 24.33 18.91
N VAL A 782 -40.48 23.83 19.27
CA VAL A 782 -41.55 23.53 18.29
C VAL A 782 -42.19 24.81 17.73
N LYS A 783 -42.21 25.90 18.51
CA LYS A 783 -42.77 27.18 18.05
C LYS A 783 -41.83 27.98 17.14
N ALA A 784 -40.51 27.79 17.27
CA ALA A 784 -39.51 28.44 16.42
C ALA A 784 -39.50 27.85 15.00
N VAL A 785 -39.67 26.53 14.88
CA VAL A 785 -39.76 25.83 13.58
C VAL A 785 -41.07 26.16 12.86
N GLU A 786 -42.22 26.19 13.56
CA GLU A 786 -43.49 26.61 12.95
C GLU A 786 -43.53 28.10 12.53
N SER A 787 -42.71 28.95 13.18
CA SER A 787 -42.58 30.37 12.82
C SER A 787 -41.77 30.55 11.53
N ALA A 788 -40.72 29.76 11.34
CA ALA A 788 -39.89 29.80 10.13
C ALA A 788 -40.65 29.29 8.90
N ASP A 789 -41.43 28.22 9.04
CA ASP A 789 -42.27 27.68 7.96
C ASP A 789 -43.39 28.63 7.53
N ARG A 790 -43.94 29.45 8.45
CA ARG A 790 -44.93 30.48 8.10
C ARG A 790 -44.28 31.65 7.36
N GLN A 791 -43.10 32.12 7.79
CA GLN A 791 -42.38 33.18 7.10
C GLN A 791 -41.97 32.78 5.67
N MET A 792 -41.55 31.54 5.47
CA MET A 792 -41.17 31.02 4.15
C MET A 792 -42.37 30.91 3.20
N ASN A 793 -43.52 30.46 3.70
CA ASN A 793 -44.75 30.39 2.91
C ASN A 793 -45.30 31.77 2.54
N ASP A 794 -45.13 32.77 3.40
CA ASP A 794 -45.57 34.14 3.12
C ASP A 794 -44.62 34.83 2.12
N LEU A 795 -43.31 34.63 2.22
CA LEU A 795 -42.32 35.13 1.26
C LEU A 795 -42.49 34.49 -0.13
N ALA A 796 -42.79 33.19 -0.21
CA ALA A 796 -43.05 32.50 -1.47
C ALA A 796 -44.31 33.04 -2.17
N LYS A 797 -45.41 33.24 -1.43
CA LYS A 797 -46.65 33.85 -1.95
C LYS A 797 -46.46 35.30 -2.39
N GLN A 798 -45.57 36.04 -1.73
CA GLN A 798 -45.25 37.42 -2.08
C GLN A 798 -44.38 37.49 -3.33
N ARG A 799 -43.48 36.51 -3.54
CA ARG A 799 -42.68 36.35 -4.76
C ARG A 799 -43.55 35.99 -5.98
N GLU A 800 -44.50 35.07 -5.82
CA GLU A 800 -45.46 34.72 -6.88
C GLU A 800 -46.35 35.90 -7.29
N LYS A 801 -46.81 36.72 -6.32
CA LYS A 801 -47.57 37.94 -6.61
C LYS A 801 -46.74 39.01 -7.31
N ASN A 802 -45.46 39.14 -6.97
CA ASN A 802 -44.58 40.14 -7.60
C ASN A 802 -44.18 39.75 -9.04
N ILE A 803 -44.02 38.44 -9.30
CA ILE A 803 -43.77 37.89 -10.64
C ILE A 803 -45.02 38.02 -11.52
N ALA A 804 -46.21 37.73 -10.97
CA ALA A 804 -47.47 37.91 -11.68
C ALA A 804 -47.81 39.38 -11.99
N ALA A 805 -47.23 40.33 -11.24
CA ALA A 805 -47.44 41.77 -11.41
C ALA A 805 -46.36 42.48 -12.24
N GLY A 806 -45.37 41.75 -12.78
CA GLY A 806 -44.33 42.31 -13.65
C GLY A 806 -43.44 43.38 -13.00
N LYS A 807 -43.30 43.38 -11.67
CA LYS A 807 -42.44 44.34 -10.96
C LYS A 807 -41.04 43.75 -10.75
N PRO A 808 -39.95 44.50 -11.01
CA PRO A 808 -38.60 44.04 -10.72
C PRO A 808 -38.39 43.89 -9.20
N PRO A 809 -37.48 42.99 -8.76
CA PRO A 809 -37.21 42.77 -7.35
C PRO A 809 -36.60 44.02 -6.69
N PRO A 810 -36.84 44.24 -5.39
CA PRO A 810 -36.37 45.45 -4.70
C PRO A 810 -34.83 45.43 -4.60
N GLY A 811 -34.17 46.43 -5.18
CA GLY A 811 -32.71 46.61 -5.07
C GLY A 811 -31.95 47.13 -6.29
N THR A 812 -32.61 47.44 -7.41
CA THR A 812 -31.94 48.05 -8.58
C THR A 812 -31.93 49.58 -8.48
N PRO A 813 -30.77 50.26 -8.61
CA PRO A 813 -30.70 51.72 -8.73
C PRO A 813 -31.02 52.18 -10.17
N ASP A 814 -31.74 53.29 -10.28
CA ASP A 814 -32.19 53.90 -11.55
C ASP A 814 -31.07 54.68 -12.29
N GLY A 815 -31.09 54.59 -13.64
CA GLY A 815 -30.37 55.45 -14.60
C GLY A 815 -28.99 54.91 -15.00
N VAL A 816 -28.53 54.87 -16.26
CA VAL A 816 -28.76 55.73 -17.43
C VAL A 816 -28.28 54.94 -18.67
N PHE A 817 -29.08 54.87 -19.74
CA PHE A 817 -28.60 54.53 -21.09
C PHE A 817 -29.19 55.54 -22.08
N ASP A 818 -28.34 56.33 -22.72
CA ASP A 818 -28.72 57.07 -23.92
C ASP A 818 -27.61 57.00 -24.99
N LYS A 819 -28.03 56.42 -26.13
CA LYS A 819 -27.67 56.55 -27.56
C LYS A 819 -26.25 56.88 -28.09
N GLU A 820 -25.90 56.02 -29.08
CA GLU A 820 -25.29 56.28 -30.41
C GLU A 820 -23.75 56.45 -30.60
N SER A 821 -23.24 55.70 -31.59
CA SER A 821 -21.87 55.62 -32.17
C SER A 821 -21.51 56.86 -33.05
N PRO A 822 -20.30 57.09 -33.68
CA PRO A 822 -19.29 56.12 -34.20
C PRO A 822 -17.77 56.53 -34.32
N LYS A 823 -16.91 55.52 -34.61
CA LYS A 823 -15.65 55.50 -35.43
C LYS A 823 -14.27 56.06 -34.95
N ILE A 824 -13.30 55.12 -34.88
CA ILE A 824 -11.93 55.07 -35.49
C ILE A 824 -10.76 55.91 -34.88
N LYS A 825 -9.77 55.25 -34.23
CA LYS A 825 -8.37 54.99 -34.71
C LYS A 825 -7.40 54.53 -33.57
N ARG A 826 -6.58 53.48 -33.88
CA ARG A 826 -5.18 53.14 -33.48
C ARG A 826 -4.57 53.86 -32.24
N SER A 827 -3.79 53.27 -31.32
CA SER A 827 -2.93 52.08 -31.31
C SER A 827 -2.44 51.83 -29.85
N GLU A 828 -2.14 50.57 -29.53
CA GLU A 828 -1.16 50.12 -28.51
C GLU A 828 -1.23 50.72 -27.09
N ALA A 829 -2.10 50.14 -26.26
CA ALA A 829 -1.90 50.00 -24.80
C ALA A 829 -2.78 48.84 -24.29
N HIS A 830 -2.50 47.62 -24.78
CA HIS A 830 -3.08 46.40 -24.23
C HIS A 830 -2.40 46.06 -22.90
N ILE A 831 -3.19 45.59 -21.93
CA ILE A 831 -2.81 45.16 -20.56
C ILE A 831 -2.90 46.27 -19.49
N ASN A 832 -4.02 47.00 -19.40
CA ASN A 832 -4.49 47.49 -18.08
C ASN A 832 -5.98 47.90 -17.98
N LYS A 833 -6.85 47.46 -18.91
CA LYS A 833 -8.25 47.91 -18.93
C LYS A 833 -9.24 46.78 -19.22
N ARG A 834 -9.11 45.66 -18.50
CA ARG A 834 -10.09 44.55 -18.52
C ARG A 834 -10.79 44.32 -17.17
N TRP A 835 -10.68 45.28 -16.25
CA TRP A 835 -11.39 45.27 -14.95
C TRP A 835 -12.73 46.04 -14.98
N GLU A 836 -12.97 46.92 -15.96
CA GLU A 836 -14.21 47.73 -16.01
C GLU A 836 -15.34 47.16 -16.88
N SER A 837 -15.16 45.98 -17.50
CA SER A 837 -16.19 45.36 -18.36
C SER A 837 -16.98 44.21 -17.70
N VAL A 838 -16.81 43.98 -16.39
CA VAL A 838 -17.49 42.86 -15.68
C VAL A 838 -18.72 43.33 -14.88
N MET A 839 -19.07 44.61 -14.88
CA MET A 839 -20.26 45.14 -14.16
C MET A 839 -21.44 45.56 -15.06
N MET A 840 -21.46 45.23 -16.36
CA MET A 840 -22.59 45.58 -17.26
C MET A 840 -22.93 44.49 -18.31
N VAL A 841 -23.09 43.23 -17.91
CA VAL A 841 -23.83 42.22 -18.69
C VAL A 841 -24.75 41.43 -17.77
#